data_AF-A0A975PN84-F1
#
_entry.id   AF-A0A975PN84-F1
#
_cell.length_a   1.000
_cell.length_b   1.000
_cell.length_c   1.000
_cell.angle_alpha   90.00
_cell.angle_beta   90.00
_cell.angle_gamma   90.00
#
_symmetry.space_group_name_H-M   'P 1'
#
loop_
_entity.id
_entity.type
_entity.pdbx_description
1 polymer ?
#
loop_
_entity_poly.entity_id
_entity_poly.type
_entity_poly.pdbx_seq_one_letter_code
_entity_poly.pdbx_strand_id
1 'polypeptide(L)'
;MNDLNLRFPRLTLPPERLPLGRILVNAGKITQADLVHALDLQRHVDSPLGEILVTEGLVRRHDLMRMLSIQHRVRMVDLVGSPPAPALRHRLPASLCLRHMVVPYAVSGDILLVCTAHPETFDALRACLGPQGRRIEPVLAHERDIRAAISRLYGAELAQKAARRVPAALSCRGWDVTNPNRRIAAIGLLAAGAASVILAPLWTITVLMVFAFVTLMMTTALKLAATVAQLFFPATPPPARAEPEAFPLPLVSVLVPLLREKEIAGKLIERLSRLTYPKSLLEVVLVLEADDHVTRETIARTAMPPWMSVIEVPGASGLTTKPRALNYALDFCRGSIIGVWDAEDAPESDQIEKIVTRFHSAPQNVACLQGVLDYYNARTNWLSRCFTIEYATWWRMILPGVARLGLVIPLGGTTLFFRRSVLEKLCGWDAHNVTEDADLGIRLARAGYVTELIATTTFEEANCKAWPWVKQRSRWLKGYLITWCVHMRDPAALMRDLGFLRFMGVQAILLATFAQFAAAPLLWSFWIMLIGISHPVSETLGSGIATGMAISFLIAEVINLSTSVLAVRGVGHRHLTGWVFTLPFYFPMGALSAYKALKELVSEPFYWDKTQHGVSQEENARALSSPPRDAQPLALTGS
;
A
#
# COMPACT_ATOMS: atom_id res chain seq x y z
N MET A 1 -11.60 84.91 4.12
CA MET A 1 -10.45 84.28 4.78
C MET A 1 -11.00 83.44 5.93
N ASN A 2 -10.83 82.13 6.03
CA ASN A 2 -10.18 81.15 5.17
C ASN A 2 -10.79 79.78 5.52
N ASP A 3 -10.89 78.92 4.50
CA ASP A 3 -11.20 77.50 4.58
C ASP A 3 -10.35 76.74 5.60
N LEU A 4 -10.89 75.64 6.14
CA LEU A 4 -10.27 74.30 6.04
C LEU A 4 -11.23 73.22 6.55
N ASN A 5 -12.13 72.82 5.65
CA ASN A 5 -12.96 71.63 5.76
C ASN A 5 -12.08 70.39 5.43
N LEU A 6 -11.29 69.92 6.39
CA LEU A 6 -10.50 68.69 6.23
C LEU A 6 -11.43 67.47 6.33
N ARG A 7 -12.04 67.10 5.20
CA ARG A 7 -12.60 65.75 5.00
C ARG A 7 -11.44 64.77 4.98
N PHE A 8 -11.23 64.04 6.07
CA PHE A 8 -10.44 62.82 6.04
C PHE A 8 -10.99 61.92 4.92
N PRO A 9 -10.15 61.39 4.02
CA PRO A 9 -10.62 60.38 3.09
C PRO A 9 -11.15 59.22 3.94
N ARG A 10 -12.45 58.94 3.86
CA ARG A 10 -12.99 57.68 4.34
C ARG A 10 -12.15 56.62 3.64
N LEU A 11 -11.32 55.91 4.42
CA LEU A 11 -10.78 54.63 4.03
C LEU A 11 -12.01 53.80 3.66
N THR A 12 -12.31 53.69 2.38
CA THR A 12 -13.26 52.73 1.86
C THR A 12 -12.65 51.38 2.19
N LEU A 13 -13.07 50.80 3.32
CA LEU A 13 -12.90 49.38 3.57
C LEU A 13 -13.37 48.68 2.29
N PRO A 14 -12.57 47.77 1.72
CA PRO A 14 -12.99 47.03 0.55
C PRO A 14 -14.38 46.44 0.84
N PRO A 15 -15.34 46.52 -0.10
CA PRO A 15 -16.70 46.08 0.14
C PRO A 15 -16.66 44.66 0.69
N GLU A 16 -17.27 44.47 1.86
CA GLU A 16 -17.25 43.22 2.60
C GLU A 16 -17.76 42.11 1.66
N ARG A 17 -16.89 41.15 1.32
CA ARG A 17 -17.25 40.08 0.39
C ARG A 17 -18.36 39.26 1.02
N LEU A 18 -19.48 39.09 0.31
CA LEU A 18 -20.57 38.24 0.78
C LEU A 18 -20.03 36.83 1.07
N PRO A 19 -20.40 36.20 2.20
CA PRO A 19 -20.05 34.82 2.48
C PRO A 19 -20.61 33.86 1.41
N LEU A 20 -19.85 32.82 1.08
CA LEU A 20 -20.19 31.87 0.01
C LEU A 20 -21.58 31.24 0.18
N GLY A 21 -21.93 30.85 1.40
CA GLY A 21 -23.24 30.30 1.72
C GLY A 21 -24.40 31.24 1.36
N ARG A 22 -24.24 32.55 1.63
CA ARG A 22 -25.26 33.56 1.29
C ARG A 22 -25.35 33.79 -0.22
N ILE A 23 -24.22 33.76 -0.92
CA ILE A 23 -24.21 33.84 -2.39
C ILE A 23 -24.96 32.64 -2.99
N LEU A 24 -24.73 31.43 -2.46
CA LEU A 24 -25.40 30.21 -2.91
C LEU A 24 -26.92 30.22 -2.67
N VAL A 25 -27.35 30.70 -1.49
CA VAL A 25 -28.78 30.87 -1.17
C VAL A 25 -29.42 31.93 -2.08
N ASN A 26 -28.78 33.10 -2.23
CA ASN A 26 -29.28 34.17 -3.09
C ASN A 26 -29.39 33.75 -4.57
N ALA A 27 -28.49 32.87 -5.01
CA ALA A 27 -28.50 32.31 -6.37
C ALA A 27 -29.51 31.14 -6.53
N GLY A 28 -30.25 30.78 -5.48
CA GLY A 28 -31.21 29.67 -5.50
C GLY A 28 -30.57 28.30 -5.69
N LYS A 29 -29.28 28.15 -5.35
CA LYS A 29 -28.53 26.90 -5.52
C LYS A 29 -28.66 25.95 -4.33
N ILE A 30 -28.90 26.50 -3.14
CA ILE A 30 -29.19 25.76 -1.91
C ILE A 30 -30.28 26.51 -1.14
N THR A 31 -30.99 25.81 -0.25
CA THR A 31 -31.95 26.43 0.66
C THR A 31 -31.25 26.95 1.93
N GLN A 32 -31.98 27.77 2.71
CA GLN A 32 -31.50 28.20 4.03
C GLN A 32 -31.31 27.01 4.99
N ALA A 33 -32.15 25.99 4.89
CA ALA A 33 -32.05 24.76 5.69
C ALA A 33 -30.78 23.98 5.35
N ASP A 34 -30.46 23.84 4.05
CA ASP A 34 -29.23 23.19 3.58
C ASP A 34 -27.98 23.91 4.10
N LEU A 35 -28.00 25.25 4.09
CA LEU A 35 -26.90 26.06 4.63
C LEU A 35 -26.73 25.84 6.14
N VAL A 36 -27.81 25.82 6.92
CA VAL A 36 -27.74 25.55 8.37
C VAL A 36 -27.22 24.15 8.63
N HIS A 37 -27.69 23.15 7.89
CA HIS A 37 -27.21 21.77 8.00
C HIS A 37 -25.71 21.66 7.70
N ALA A 38 -25.25 22.25 6.60
CA ALA A 38 -23.83 22.22 6.23
C ALA A 38 -22.93 22.99 7.22
N LEU A 39 -23.41 24.09 7.80
CA LEU A 39 -22.71 24.81 8.86
C LEU A 39 -22.62 24.01 10.16
N ASP A 40 -23.64 23.22 10.49
CA ASP A 40 -23.62 22.35 11.66
C ASP A 40 -22.63 21.19 11.47
N LEU A 41 -22.58 20.59 10.27
CA LEU A 41 -21.52 19.63 9.91
C LEU A 41 -20.13 20.27 10.00
N GLN A 42 -19.96 21.50 9.52
CA GLN A 42 -18.68 22.22 9.54
C GLN A 42 -18.13 22.45 10.96
N ARG A 43 -18.98 22.46 12.00
CA ARG A 43 -18.52 22.57 13.39
C ARG A 43 -17.71 21.36 13.85
N HIS A 44 -17.94 20.20 13.23
CA HIS A 44 -17.35 18.92 13.61
C HIS A 44 -16.30 18.45 12.59
N VAL A 45 -16.18 19.14 11.46
CA VAL A 45 -15.38 18.73 10.30
C VAL A 45 -14.55 19.92 9.83
N ASP A 46 -13.21 19.79 9.85
CA ASP A 46 -12.28 20.80 9.35
C ASP A 46 -12.21 20.80 7.82
N SER A 47 -13.34 21.15 7.19
CA SER A 47 -13.50 21.21 5.74
C SER A 47 -14.14 22.54 5.33
N PRO A 48 -13.75 23.13 4.18
CA PRO A 48 -14.44 24.29 3.63
C PRO A 48 -15.92 23.97 3.38
N LEU A 49 -16.80 24.95 3.66
CA LEU A 49 -18.25 24.82 3.49
C LEU A 49 -18.63 24.34 2.08
N GLY A 50 -17.92 24.82 1.05
CA GLY A 50 -18.14 24.41 -0.33
C GLY A 50 -17.90 22.91 -0.56
N GLU A 51 -16.88 22.33 0.06
CA GLU A 51 -16.55 20.91 -0.06
C GLU A 51 -17.59 20.02 0.65
N ILE A 52 -18.10 20.48 1.80
CA ILE A 52 -19.18 19.81 2.52
C ILE A 52 -20.43 19.79 1.64
N LEU A 53 -20.85 20.95 1.12
CA LEU A 53 -22.04 21.06 0.27
C LEU A 53 -21.97 20.19 -0.99
N VAL A 54 -20.79 20.04 -1.63
CA VAL A 54 -20.67 19.19 -2.82
C VAL A 54 -20.68 17.71 -2.45
N THR A 55 -20.01 17.35 -1.35
CA THR A 55 -19.91 15.97 -0.93
C THR A 55 -21.23 15.40 -0.43
N GLU A 56 -22.04 16.22 0.26
CA GLU A 56 -23.41 15.88 0.67
C GLU A 56 -24.42 15.91 -0.51
N GLY A 57 -23.97 16.26 -1.72
CA GLY A 57 -24.83 16.32 -2.91
C GLY A 57 -25.79 17.51 -2.94
N LEU A 58 -25.63 18.49 -2.05
CA LEU A 58 -26.48 19.67 -1.93
C LEU A 58 -26.20 20.70 -3.04
N VAL A 59 -24.97 20.77 -3.56
CA VAL A 59 -24.61 21.64 -4.68
C VAL A 59 -23.72 20.91 -5.68
N ARG A 60 -23.91 21.18 -6.97
CA ARG A 60 -22.99 20.68 -8.00
C ARG A 60 -21.69 21.47 -7.98
N ARG A 61 -20.55 20.80 -8.19
CA ARG A 61 -19.21 21.41 -8.22
C ARG A 61 -19.12 22.61 -9.17
N HIS A 62 -19.74 22.52 -10.34
CA HIS A 62 -19.80 23.61 -11.33
C HIS A 62 -20.51 24.87 -10.81
N ASP A 63 -21.62 24.69 -10.08
CA ASP A 63 -22.37 25.81 -9.51
C ASP A 63 -21.58 26.47 -8.37
N LEU A 64 -20.93 25.67 -7.52
CA LEU A 64 -20.02 26.17 -6.48
C LEU A 64 -18.91 27.04 -7.07
N MET A 65 -18.23 26.54 -8.09
CA MET A 65 -17.14 27.27 -8.76
C MET A 65 -17.62 28.58 -9.38
N ARG A 66 -18.81 28.59 -10.00
CA ARG A 66 -19.41 29.83 -10.51
C ARG A 66 -19.64 30.85 -9.40
N MET A 67 -20.08 30.40 -8.22
CA MET A 67 -20.28 31.29 -7.07
C MET A 67 -18.94 31.79 -6.49
N LEU A 68 -17.91 30.95 -6.45
CA LEU A 68 -16.56 31.35 -6.06
C LEU A 68 -15.96 32.40 -7.01
N SER A 69 -16.18 32.24 -8.32
CA SER A 69 -15.81 33.23 -9.35
C SER A 69 -16.42 34.59 -9.06
N ILE A 70 -17.70 34.65 -8.69
CA ILE A 70 -18.40 35.89 -8.30
C ILE A 70 -17.83 36.44 -6.99
N GLN A 71 -17.68 35.60 -5.97
CA GLN A 71 -17.20 35.99 -4.65
C GLN A 71 -15.79 36.59 -4.69
N HIS A 72 -14.89 36.00 -5.47
CA HIS A 72 -13.49 36.42 -5.59
C HIS A 72 -13.25 37.36 -6.77
N ARG A 73 -14.25 37.63 -7.61
CA ARG A 73 -14.14 38.42 -8.85
C ARG A 73 -13.06 37.88 -9.81
N VAL A 74 -12.97 36.55 -9.90
CA VAL A 74 -11.99 35.84 -10.71
C VAL A 74 -12.69 35.22 -11.92
N ARG A 75 -12.08 35.33 -13.11
CA ARG A 75 -12.62 34.73 -14.34
C ARG A 75 -12.46 33.21 -14.33
N MET A 76 -13.48 32.49 -14.77
CA MET A 76 -13.35 31.06 -15.05
C MET A 76 -12.72 30.84 -16.42
N VAL A 77 -11.90 29.80 -16.56
CA VAL A 77 -11.28 29.39 -17.81
C VAL A 77 -11.50 27.90 -18.07
N ASP A 78 -11.60 27.54 -19.35
CA ASP A 78 -11.70 26.16 -19.79
C ASP A 78 -10.31 25.64 -20.18
N LEU A 79 -9.72 24.87 -19.27
CA LEU A 79 -8.42 24.23 -19.46
C LEU A 79 -8.45 23.05 -20.44
N VAL A 80 -9.64 22.51 -20.76
CA VAL A 80 -9.79 21.40 -21.70
C VAL A 80 -9.83 21.94 -23.13
N GLY A 81 -10.69 22.94 -23.38
CA GLY A 81 -10.83 23.57 -24.70
C GLY A 81 -9.65 24.47 -25.08
N SER A 82 -9.02 25.14 -24.11
CA SER A 82 -7.87 26.03 -24.35
C SER A 82 -6.74 25.71 -23.37
N PRO A 83 -5.92 24.69 -23.66
CA PRO A 83 -5.02 24.17 -22.65
C PRO A 83 -3.68 24.94 -22.69
N PRO A 84 -2.95 25.11 -21.57
CA PRO A 84 -1.76 25.96 -21.50
C PRO A 84 -0.65 25.55 -22.48
N ALA A 85 0.07 26.53 -23.02
CA ALA A 85 1.18 26.28 -23.93
C ALA A 85 2.35 25.57 -23.19
N PRO A 86 3.02 24.56 -23.82
CA PRO A 86 4.12 23.82 -23.18
C PRO A 86 5.26 24.70 -22.65
N ALA A 87 5.55 25.83 -23.31
CA ALA A 87 6.59 26.78 -22.90
C ALA A 87 6.35 27.41 -21.52
N LEU A 88 5.10 27.44 -21.04
CA LEU A 88 4.76 28.01 -19.73
C LEU A 88 5.28 27.20 -18.54
N ARG A 89 5.72 25.95 -18.76
CA ARG A 89 6.35 25.12 -17.71
C ARG A 89 7.57 25.77 -17.06
N HIS A 90 8.24 26.69 -17.76
CA HIS A 90 9.41 27.40 -17.24
C HIS A 90 9.06 28.64 -16.41
N ARG A 91 7.78 29.02 -16.36
CA ARG A 91 7.29 30.21 -15.64
C ARG A 91 6.94 29.92 -14.19
N LEU A 92 6.64 28.66 -13.84
CA LEU A 92 6.32 28.25 -12.47
C LEU A 92 6.89 26.85 -12.20
N PRO A 93 7.65 26.62 -11.11
CA PRO A 93 8.17 25.29 -10.78
C PRO A 93 7.06 24.24 -10.53
N ALA A 94 7.29 22.99 -10.93
CA ALA A 94 6.36 21.88 -10.69
C ALA A 94 6.01 21.69 -9.21
N SER A 95 6.97 21.91 -8.30
CA SER A 95 6.77 21.79 -6.86
C SER A 95 5.77 22.81 -6.31
N LEU A 96 5.77 24.04 -6.81
CA LEU A 96 4.79 25.06 -6.42
C LEU A 96 3.42 24.78 -7.04
N CYS A 97 3.38 24.30 -8.29
CA CYS A 97 2.16 23.86 -8.95
C CYS A 97 1.44 22.77 -8.14
N LEU A 98 2.18 21.75 -7.67
CA LEU A 98 1.65 20.67 -6.85
C LEU A 98 1.23 21.16 -5.46
N ARG A 99 2.10 21.90 -4.75
CA ARG A 99 1.85 22.36 -3.38
C ARG A 99 0.62 23.26 -3.27
N HIS A 100 0.41 24.14 -4.25
CA HIS A 100 -0.68 25.11 -4.23
C HIS A 100 -1.86 24.71 -5.13
N MET A 101 -1.81 23.53 -5.78
CA MET A 101 -2.80 23.08 -6.74
C MET A 101 -3.11 24.13 -7.82
N VAL A 102 -2.05 24.59 -8.48
CA VAL A 102 -2.09 25.61 -9.52
C VAL A 102 -1.35 25.20 -10.79
N VAL A 103 -1.67 25.85 -11.91
CA VAL A 103 -0.94 25.64 -13.18
C VAL A 103 -0.82 26.96 -13.96
N PRO A 104 0.34 27.29 -14.53
CA PRO A 104 0.46 28.49 -15.37
C PRO A 104 -0.41 28.35 -16.63
N TYR A 105 -1.18 29.39 -16.95
CA TYR A 105 -2.20 29.34 -17.99
C TYR A 105 -1.86 30.14 -19.24
N ALA A 106 -1.60 31.44 -19.06
CA ALA A 106 -1.32 32.37 -20.14
C ALA A 106 -0.55 33.59 -19.62
N VAL A 107 0.09 34.35 -20.52
CA VAL A 107 0.75 35.61 -20.19
C VAL A 107 -0.01 36.74 -20.87
N SER A 108 -0.36 37.78 -20.11
CA SER A 108 -1.01 38.99 -20.59
C SER A 108 -0.14 40.19 -20.21
N GLY A 109 0.60 40.72 -21.19
CA GLY A 109 1.66 41.70 -20.94
C GLY A 109 2.74 41.11 -20.03
N ASP A 110 2.95 41.72 -18.87
CA ASP A 110 3.91 41.28 -17.85
C ASP A 110 3.30 40.38 -16.77
N ILE A 111 1.99 40.07 -16.86
CA ILE A 111 1.24 39.31 -15.87
C ILE A 111 1.06 37.87 -16.33
N LEU A 112 1.45 36.91 -15.49
CA LEU A 112 1.17 35.50 -15.68
C LEU A 112 -0.19 35.15 -15.04
N LEU A 113 -1.12 34.72 -15.87
CA LEU A 113 -2.38 34.14 -15.40
C LEU A 113 -2.11 32.71 -14.92
N VAL A 114 -2.55 32.40 -13.71
CA VAL A 114 -2.34 31.12 -13.06
C VAL A 114 -3.69 30.51 -12.69
N CYS A 115 -3.98 29.33 -13.21
CA CYS A 115 -5.20 28.59 -12.86
C CYS A 115 -5.12 28.08 -11.43
N THR A 116 -6.20 28.23 -10.66
CA THR A 116 -6.39 27.67 -9.32
C THR A 116 -7.83 27.19 -9.14
N ALA A 117 -8.03 26.17 -8.31
CA ALA A 117 -9.36 25.77 -7.83
C ALA A 117 -9.73 26.47 -6.51
N HIS A 118 -8.72 27.02 -5.82
CA HIS A 118 -8.80 27.54 -4.45
C HIS A 118 -8.32 29.01 -4.42
N PRO A 119 -9.12 29.97 -4.95
CA PRO A 119 -8.73 31.38 -5.01
C PRO A 119 -8.44 32.00 -3.63
N GLU A 120 -9.03 31.46 -2.56
CA GLU A 120 -8.81 31.84 -1.17
C GLU A 120 -7.37 31.57 -0.67
N THR A 121 -6.66 30.61 -1.27
CA THR A 121 -5.29 30.26 -0.88
C THR A 121 -4.22 30.87 -1.79
N PHE A 122 -4.64 31.63 -2.81
CA PHE A 122 -3.73 32.12 -3.85
C PHE A 122 -2.69 33.12 -3.34
N ASP A 123 -2.99 33.88 -2.29
CA ASP A 123 -2.03 34.81 -1.69
C ASP A 123 -0.82 34.09 -1.06
N ALA A 124 -0.99 32.84 -0.61
CA ALA A 124 0.13 32.02 -0.13
C ALA A 124 1.12 31.70 -1.26
N LEU A 125 0.62 31.44 -2.49
CA LEU A 125 1.47 31.27 -3.66
C LEU A 125 2.22 32.57 -3.99
N ARG A 126 1.55 33.72 -3.92
CA ARG A 126 2.18 35.04 -4.14
C ARG A 126 3.32 35.28 -3.16
N ALA A 127 3.11 34.95 -1.88
CA ALA A 127 4.15 35.06 -0.85
C ALA A 127 5.38 34.20 -1.15
N CYS A 128 5.18 32.95 -1.61
CA CYS A 128 6.27 32.05 -1.99
C CYS A 128 7.13 32.58 -3.17
N LEU A 129 6.56 33.41 -4.05
CA LEU A 129 7.24 33.96 -5.23
C LEU A 129 7.88 35.35 -4.97
N GLY A 130 7.74 35.90 -3.76
CA GLY A 130 8.29 37.21 -3.41
C GLY A 130 7.86 38.33 -4.38
N PRO A 131 8.79 39.16 -4.89
CA PRO A 131 8.44 40.24 -5.83
C PRO A 131 7.77 39.75 -7.13
N GLN A 132 8.08 38.54 -7.59
CA GLN A 132 7.44 37.95 -8.78
C GLN A 132 5.98 37.61 -8.54
N GLY A 133 5.57 37.40 -7.28
CA GLY A 133 4.19 37.18 -6.88
C GLY A 133 3.24 38.34 -7.21
N ARG A 134 3.76 39.56 -7.40
CA ARG A 134 2.96 40.72 -7.85
C ARG A 134 2.60 40.67 -9.34
N ARG A 135 3.26 39.80 -10.10
CA ARG A 135 3.06 39.62 -11.54
C ARG A 135 2.25 38.35 -11.85
N ILE A 136 1.53 37.80 -10.88
CA ILE A 136 0.62 36.68 -11.09
C ILE A 136 -0.81 37.05 -10.70
N GLU A 137 -1.76 36.65 -11.53
CA GLU A 137 -3.20 36.81 -11.26
C GLU A 137 -3.92 35.46 -11.34
N PRO A 138 -4.85 35.18 -10.41
CA PRO A 138 -5.58 33.93 -10.43
C PRO A 138 -6.62 33.93 -11.56
N VAL A 139 -6.81 32.77 -12.17
CA VAL A 139 -8.00 32.41 -12.95
C VAL A 139 -8.55 31.10 -12.40
N LEU A 140 -9.88 30.94 -12.41
CA LEU A 140 -10.53 29.79 -11.80
C LEU A 140 -10.67 28.66 -12.82
N ALA A 141 -10.25 27.46 -12.46
CA ALA A 141 -10.43 26.26 -13.28
C ALA A 141 -10.75 25.06 -12.41
N HIS A 142 -11.33 24.01 -13.00
CA HIS A 142 -11.72 22.84 -12.22
C HIS A 142 -10.47 22.12 -11.74
N GLU A 143 -10.48 21.63 -10.49
CA GLU A 143 -9.29 21.01 -9.89
C GLU A 143 -8.81 19.80 -10.71
N ARG A 144 -9.74 18.98 -11.20
CA ARG A 144 -9.46 17.89 -12.15
C ARG A 144 -8.67 18.36 -13.37
N ASP A 145 -9.04 19.49 -13.94
CA ASP A 145 -8.40 20.01 -15.15
C ASP A 145 -7.03 20.62 -14.84
N ILE A 146 -6.87 21.22 -13.65
CA ILE A 146 -5.58 21.66 -13.14
C ILE A 146 -4.64 20.46 -12.97
N ARG A 147 -5.09 19.37 -12.33
CA ARG A 147 -4.31 18.13 -12.20
C ARG A 147 -3.90 17.59 -13.57
N ALA A 148 -4.84 17.52 -14.52
CA ALA A 148 -4.56 17.09 -15.89
C ALA A 148 -3.55 18.00 -16.60
N ALA A 149 -3.67 19.32 -16.43
CA ALA A 149 -2.74 20.30 -17.00
C ALA A 149 -1.35 20.22 -16.37
N ILE A 150 -1.23 19.98 -15.06
CA ILE A 150 0.04 19.71 -14.38
C ILE A 150 0.68 18.44 -14.94
N SER A 151 -0.07 17.33 -15.04
CA SER A 151 0.41 16.09 -15.65
C SER A 151 0.85 16.29 -17.10
N ARG A 152 0.18 17.15 -17.87
CA ARG A 152 0.56 17.43 -19.25
C ARG A 152 1.83 18.28 -19.37
N LEU A 153 2.02 19.29 -18.50
CA LEU A 153 3.18 20.19 -18.55
C LEU A 153 4.43 19.59 -17.89
N TYR A 154 4.26 18.90 -16.76
CA TYR A 154 5.34 18.44 -15.89
C TYR A 154 5.41 16.91 -15.75
N GLY A 155 4.48 16.16 -16.37
CA GLY A 155 4.35 14.73 -16.16
C GLY A 155 5.62 13.93 -16.43
N ALA A 156 6.39 14.27 -17.46
CA ALA A 156 7.66 13.60 -17.76
C ALA A 156 8.69 13.78 -16.62
N GLU A 157 8.84 15.00 -16.10
CA GLU A 157 9.74 15.31 -14.98
C GLU A 157 9.26 14.60 -13.71
N LEU A 158 7.96 14.69 -13.40
CA LEU A 158 7.36 14.07 -12.22
C LEU A 158 7.43 12.54 -12.27
N ALA A 159 7.26 11.93 -13.44
CA ALA A 159 7.35 10.49 -13.63
C ALA A 159 8.80 9.99 -13.49
N GLN A 160 9.79 10.76 -13.97
CA GLN A 160 11.21 10.47 -13.72
C GLN A 160 11.57 10.61 -12.23
N LYS A 161 11.08 11.66 -11.57
CA LYS A 161 11.22 11.84 -10.13
C LYS A 161 10.61 10.66 -9.36
N ALA A 162 9.40 10.23 -9.74
CA ALA A 162 8.71 9.10 -9.12
C ALA A 162 9.49 7.78 -9.22
N ALA A 163 10.21 7.55 -10.33
CA ALA A 163 11.07 6.38 -10.48
C ALA A 163 12.35 6.45 -9.61
N ARG A 164 12.81 7.65 -9.24
CA ARG A 164 14.14 7.87 -8.63
C ARG A 164 14.13 8.49 -7.23
N ARG A 165 12.98 8.54 -6.55
CA ARG A 165 12.83 9.21 -5.24
C ARG A 165 13.79 8.70 -4.17
N VAL A 166 13.85 7.37 -3.99
CA VAL A 166 14.64 6.77 -2.91
C VAL A 166 16.15 6.92 -3.20
N PRO A 167 17.00 7.24 -2.21
CA PRO A 167 18.45 7.29 -2.42
C PRO A 167 19.00 5.99 -3.04
N ALA A 168 19.98 6.09 -3.96
CA ALA A 168 20.51 4.94 -4.67
C ALA A 168 21.07 3.84 -3.75
N ALA A 169 21.65 4.22 -2.60
CA ALA A 169 22.17 3.29 -1.60
C ALA A 169 21.07 2.36 -1.04
N LEU A 170 19.84 2.87 -0.90
CA LEU A 170 18.67 2.17 -0.35
C LEU A 170 17.72 1.66 -1.44
N SER A 171 18.13 1.69 -2.71
CA SER A 171 17.30 1.26 -3.83
C SER A 171 17.95 0.12 -4.60
N CYS A 172 17.12 -0.78 -5.14
CA CYS A 172 17.57 -1.80 -6.08
C CYS A 172 17.66 -1.32 -7.53
N ARG A 173 17.45 -0.01 -7.82
CA ARG A 173 17.48 0.56 -9.18
C ARG A 173 18.72 0.25 -10.02
N GLY A 174 19.87 0.02 -9.36
CA GLY A 174 21.13 -0.35 -10.04
C GLY A 174 21.20 -1.80 -10.51
N TRP A 175 20.19 -2.62 -10.19
CA TRP A 175 20.13 -4.05 -10.57
C TRP A 175 19.61 -4.23 -11.99
N ASP A 176 20.22 -3.52 -12.93
CA ASP A 176 19.85 -3.52 -14.33
C ASP A 176 19.92 -4.94 -14.92
N VAL A 177 18.83 -5.35 -15.58
CA VAL A 177 18.67 -6.65 -16.24
C VAL A 177 19.62 -6.81 -17.43
N THR A 178 20.06 -5.69 -18.00
CA THR A 178 20.98 -5.64 -19.14
C THR A 178 22.44 -5.85 -18.76
N ASN A 179 22.78 -5.80 -17.47
CA ASN A 179 24.16 -5.97 -17.02
C ASN A 179 24.62 -7.44 -17.12
N PRO A 180 25.59 -7.77 -18.01
CA PRO A 180 26.03 -9.15 -18.23
C PRO A 180 26.71 -9.76 -17.01
N ASN A 181 27.31 -8.95 -16.13
CA ASN A 181 28.04 -9.41 -14.95
C ASN A 181 27.17 -10.24 -14.01
N ARG A 182 25.87 -9.96 -13.98
CA ARG A 182 24.94 -10.72 -13.15
C ARG A 182 24.70 -12.13 -13.69
N ARG A 183 24.48 -12.24 -15.00
CA ARG A 183 24.32 -13.56 -15.65
C ARG A 183 25.60 -14.36 -15.53
N ILE A 184 26.76 -13.72 -15.72
CA ILE A 184 28.07 -14.34 -15.53
C ILE A 184 28.24 -14.82 -14.08
N ALA A 185 27.92 -13.98 -13.09
CA ALA A 185 27.98 -14.36 -11.67
C ALA A 185 27.03 -15.52 -11.35
N ALA A 186 25.81 -15.51 -11.88
CA ALA A 186 24.85 -16.59 -11.68
C ALA A 186 25.34 -17.91 -12.32
N ILE A 187 25.84 -17.86 -13.55
CA ILE A 187 26.45 -19.03 -14.23
C ILE A 187 27.66 -19.53 -13.44
N GLY A 188 28.51 -18.63 -12.96
CA GLY A 188 29.67 -18.97 -12.13
C GLY A 188 29.28 -19.66 -10.83
N LEU A 189 28.25 -19.15 -10.13
CA LEU A 189 27.70 -19.77 -8.93
C LEU A 189 27.09 -21.15 -9.21
N LEU A 190 26.34 -21.30 -10.32
CA LEU A 190 25.78 -22.59 -10.72
C LEU A 190 26.87 -23.59 -11.09
N ALA A 191 27.90 -23.16 -11.82
CA ALA A 191 29.04 -23.99 -12.19
C ALA A 191 29.85 -24.42 -10.95
N ALA A 192 30.10 -23.50 -10.01
CA ALA A 192 30.74 -23.80 -8.74
C ALA A 192 29.90 -24.77 -7.89
N GLY A 193 28.58 -24.57 -7.86
CA GLY A 193 27.64 -25.50 -7.21
C GLY A 193 27.70 -26.89 -7.84
N ALA A 194 27.62 -26.99 -9.16
CA ALA A 194 27.74 -28.27 -9.88
C ALA A 194 29.10 -28.94 -9.62
N ALA A 195 30.20 -28.18 -9.65
CA ALA A 195 31.53 -28.69 -9.32
C ALA A 195 31.60 -29.21 -7.88
N SER A 196 31.01 -28.50 -6.90
CA SER A 196 30.98 -28.96 -5.50
C SER A 196 30.21 -30.28 -5.33
N VAL A 197 29.08 -30.44 -6.02
CA VAL A 197 28.30 -31.69 -6.02
C VAL A 197 29.10 -32.84 -6.64
N ILE A 198 29.86 -32.60 -7.71
CA ILE A 198 30.67 -33.63 -8.38
C ILE A 198 31.89 -34.01 -7.54
N LEU A 199 32.60 -33.01 -7.00
CA LEU A 199 33.88 -33.21 -6.32
C LEU A 199 33.72 -33.65 -4.86
N ALA A 200 32.67 -33.20 -4.19
CA ALA A 200 32.44 -33.44 -2.76
C ALA A 200 30.93 -33.56 -2.44
N PRO A 201 30.22 -34.59 -2.95
CA PRO A 201 28.77 -34.70 -2.83
C PRO A 201 28.27 -34.73 -1.39
N LEU A 202 28.90 -35.53 -0.52
CA LEU A 202 28.51 -35.69 0.89
C LEU A 202 28.67 -34.37 1.67
N TRP A 203 29.81 -33.70 1.53
CA TRP A 203 30.06 -32.43 2.19
C TRP A 203 29.19 -31.30 1.63
N THR A 204 28.91 -31.30 0.32
CA THR A 204 28.00 -30.32 -0.29
C THR A 204 26.60 -30.44 0.29
N ILE A 205 26.04 -31.65 0.35
CA ILE A 205 24.73 -31.90 0.98
C ILE A 205 24.78 -31.49 2.47
N THR A 206 25.86 -31.81 3.17
CA THR A 206 26.02 -31.47 4.60
C THR A 206 26.02 -29.97 4.83
N VAL A 207 26.79 -29.19 4.07
CA VAL A 207 26.84 -27.73 4.19
C VAL A 207 25.49 -27.10 3.88
N LEU A 208 24.83 -27.53 2.80
CA LEU A 208 23.48 -27.06 2.46
C LEU A 208 22.46 -27.43 3.56
N MET A 209 22.58 -28.62 4.15
CA MET A 209 21.72 -29.04 5.26
C MET A 209 21.97 -28.23 6.52
N VAL A 210 23.23 -27.95 6.88
CA VAL A 210 23.56 -27.09 8.02
C VAL A 210 22.99 -25.69 7.80
N PHE A 211 23.13 -25.12 6.61
CA PHE A 211 22.51 -23.84 6.28
C PHE A 211 20.97 -23.87 6.40
N ALA A 212 20.33 -24.91 5.86
CA ALA A 212 18.89 -25.12 5.97
C ALA A 212 18.46 -25.26 7.44
N PHE A 213 19.25 -25.96 8.24
CA PHE A 213 18.99 -26.17 9.66
C PHE A 213 19.16 -24.89 10.49
N VAL A 214 20.23 -24.11 10.27
CA VAL A 214 20.43 -22.83 10.96
C VAL A 214 19.27 -21.88 10.67
N THR A 215 18.86 -21.77 9.41
CA THR A 215 17.73 -20.91 9.04
C THR A 215 16.39 -21.43 9.58
N LEU A 216 16.24 -22.75 9.75
CA LEU A 216 15.07 -23.36 10.41
C LEU A 216 15.03 -22.97 11.89
N MET A 217 16.17 -23.08 12.58
CA MET A 217 16.27 -22.69 13.98
C MET A 217 16.00 -21.19 14.16
N MET A 218 16.52 -20.33 13.28
CA MET A 218 16.24 -18.89 13.30
C MET A 218 14.75 -18.58 13.16
N THR A 219 14.08 -19.17 12.16
CA THR A 219 12.65 -18.93 11.94
C THR A 219 11.78 -19.54 13.04
N THR A 220 12.14 -20.73 13.54
CA THR A 220 11.42 -21.39 14.63
C THR A 220 11.56 -20.61 15.93
N ALA A 221 12.76 -20.14 16.26
CA ALA A 221 13.00 -19.31 17.44
C ALA A 221 12.21 -18.00 17.37
N LEU A 222 12.22 -17.32 16.21
CA LEU A 222 11.43 -16.11 16.01
C LEU A 222 9.93 -16.38 16.17
N LYS A 223 9.40 -17.43 15.52
CA LYS A 223 7.98 -17.77 15.59
C LYS A 223 7.56 -18.14 17.01
N LEU A 224 8.36 -18.94 17.71
CA LEU A 224 8.11 -19.29 19.10
C LEU A 224 8.13 -18.05 20.00
N ALA A 225 9.15 -17.21 19.89
CA ALA A 225 9.26 -15.97 20.67
C ALA A 225 8.09 -15.02 20.38
N ALA A 226 7.70 -14.87 19.11
CA ALA A 226 6.56 -14.05 18.71
C ALA A 226 5.24 -14.61 19.28
N THR A 227 5.01 -15.92 19.17
CA THR A 227 3.83 -16.58 19.74
C THR A 227 3.78 -16.41 21.25
N VAL A 228 4.88 -16.63 21.96
CA VAL A 228 4.99 -16.41 23.41
C VAL A 228 4.71 -14.94 23.75
N ALA A 229 5.32 -13.99 23.03
CA ALA A 229 5.08 -12.57 23.26
C ALA A 229 3.60 -12.19 23.01
N GLN A 230 2.97 -12.71 21.96
CA GLN A 230 1.55 -12.46 21.70
C GLN A 230 0.64 -13.01 22.80
N LEU A 231 0.98 -14.16 23.40
CA LEU A 231 0.16 -14.79 24.43
C LEU A 231 0.35 -14.20 25.82
N PHE A 232 1.58 -13.80 26.16
CA PHE A 232 1.96 -13.48 27.55
C PHE A 232 2.37 -12.03 27.76
N PHE A 233 2.86 -11.33 26.73
CA PHE A 233 3.25 -9.93 26.92
C PHE A 233 2.00 -9.05 26.77
N PRO A 234 1.81 -8.10 27.70
CA PRO A 234 0.68 -7.20 27.63
C PRO A 234 0.70 -6.49 26.28
N ALA A 235 -0.45 -6.46 25.61
CA ALA A 235 -0.63 -5.48 24.54
C ALA A 235 -0.40 -4.10 25.18
N THR A 236 0.30 -3.19 24.49
CA THR A 236 0.32 -1.79 24.91
C THR A 236 -1.14 -1.36 25.06
N PRO A 237 -1.62 -1.08 26.28
CA PRO A 237 -3.01 -0.76 26.46
C PRO A 237 -3.30 0.47 25.58
N PRO A 238 -4.40 0.48 24.81
CA PRO A 238 -4.85 1.74 24.26
C PRO A 238 -4.91 2.73 25.44
N PRO A 239 -4.48 3.99 25.26
CA PRO A 239 -4.63 4.99 26.31
C PRO A 239 -6.04 4.88 26.87
N ALA A 240 -6.17 4.94 28.19
CA ALA A 240 -7.45 4.79 28.88
C ALA A 240 -8.51 5.57 28.11
N ARG A 241 -9.71 4.98 27.93
CA ARG A 241 -10.89 5.65 27.37
C ARG A 241 -11.19 6.88 28.25
N ALA A 242 -10.43 7.95 28.10
CA ALA A 242 -11.00 9.27 28.13
C ALA A 242 -12.09 9.25 27.05
N GLU A 243 -13.25 9.82 27.35
CA GLU A 243 -14.18 10.15 26.27
C GLU A 243 -13.36 10.80 25.16
N PRO A 244 -13.53 10.38 23.89
CA PRO A 244 -12.73 10.92 22.80
C PRO A 244 -12.89 12.43 22.85
N GLU A 245 -11.87 13.11 23.37
CA GLU A 245 -11.83 14.55 23.42
C GLU A 245 -12.00 14.98 21.97
N ALA A 246 -13.05 15.76 21.67
CA ALA A 246 -13.38 16.09 20.30
C ALA A 246 -12.18 16.78 19.68
N PHE A 247 -11.50 16.09 18.76
CA PHE A 247 -10.32 16.61 18.07
C PHE A 247 -10.65 16.84 16.59
N PRO A 248 -10.02 17.83 15.95
CA PRO A 248 -10.26 18.09 14.54
C PRO A 248 -9.84 16.89 13.70
N LEU A 249 -10.81 16.29 13.02
CA LEU A 249 -10.58 15.17 12.11
C LEU A 249 -9.74 15.64 10.91
N PRO A 250 -8.62 14.97 10.58
CA PRO A 250 -7.76 15.38 9.48
C PRO A 250 -8.24 14.83 8.13
N LEU A 251 -7.92 15.53 7.04
CA LEU A 251 -8.05 14.97 5.70
C LEU A 251 -7.13 13.73 5.54
N VAL A 252 -7.71 12.63 5.04
CA VAL A 252 -7.01 11.38 4.73
C VAL A 252 -7.05 11.15 3.23
N SER A 253 -5.88 10.97 2.60
CA SER A 253 -5.79 10.58 1.19
C SER A 253 -5.43 9.11 1.08
N VAL A 254 -6.21 8.31 0.36
CA VAL A 254 -5.94 6.89 0.17
C VAL A 254 -5.68 6.60 -1.31
N LEU A 255 -4.52 6.04 -1.61
CA LEU A 255 -4.10 5.65 -2.95
C LEU A 255 -4.59 4.24 -3.26
N VAL A 256 -5.21 4.04 -4.42
CA VAL A 256 -5.66 2.74 -4.92
C VAL A 256 -5.07 2.49 -6.31
N PRO A 257 -3.98 1.71 -6.44
CA PRO A 257 -3.38 1.42 -7.73
C PRO A 257 -4.20 0.39 -8.50
N LEU A 258 -4.47 0.69 -9.78
CA LEU A 258 -5.23 -0.13 -10.71
C LEU A 258 -4.33 -0.49 -11.90
N LEU A 259 -4.43 -1.74 -12.38
CA LEU A 259 -3.73 -2.18 -13.58
C LEU A 259 -4.51 -3.28 -14.29
N ARG A 260 -5.02 -3.00 -15.48
CA ARG A 260 -5.81 -3.88 -16.35
C ARG A 260 -7.08 -4.42 -15.69
N GLU A 261 -7.81 -3.55 -15.00
CA GLU A 261 -9.04 -3.91 -14.28
C GLU A 261 -10.28 -3.78 -15.17
N LYS A 262 -11.02 -4.89 -15.32
CA LYS A 262 -12.21 -4.97 -16.18
C LYS A 262 -13.53 -4.74 -15.42
N GLU A 263 -13.63 -5.22 -14.18
CA GLU A 263 -14.89 -5.27 -13.44
C GLU A 263 -14.81 -4.69 -12.02
N ILE A 264 -13.62 -4.24 -11.60
CA ILE A 264 -13.37 -3.90 -10.19
C ILE A 264 -13.91 -2.51 -9.81
N ALA A 265 -13.94 -1.54 -10.72
CA ALA A 265 -14.25 -0.15 -10.39
C ALA A 265 -15.62 0.01 -9.67
N GLY A 266 -16.68 -0.63 -10.16
CA GLY A 266 -18.01 -0.56 -9.53
C GLY A 266 -18.05 -1.19 -8.14
N LYS A 267 -17.48 -2.39 -7.98
CA LYS A 267 -17.41 -3.11 -6.69
C LYS A 267 -16.54 -2.37 -5.68
N LEU A 268 -15.42 -1.80 -6.14
CA LEU A 268 -14.55 -0.97 -5.32
C LEU A 268 -15.30 0.26 -4.80
N ILE A 269 -16.00 0.99 -5.67
CA ILE A 269 -16.81 2.14 -5.26
C ILE A 269 -17.88 1.73 -4.25
N GLU A 270 -18.58 0.62 -4.48
CA GLU A 270 -19.58 0.12 -3.54
C GLU A 270 -18.98 -0.18 -2.16
N ARG A 271 -17.84 -0.88 -2.11
CA ARG A 271 -17.15 -1.22 -0.86
C ARG A 271 -16.67 0.02 -0.13
N LEU A 272 -15.99 0.94 -0.82
CA LEU A 272 -15.46 2.16 -0.22
C LEU A 272 -16.56 3.17 0.16
N SER A 273 -17.73 3.10 -0.49
CA SER A 273 -18.88 3.92 -0.11
C SER A 273 -19.44 3.55 1.27
N ARG A 274 -19.20 2.32 1.75
CA ARG A 274 -19.60 1.86 3.10
C ARG A 274 -18.76 2.46 4.23
N LEU A 275 -17.65 3.12 3.93
CA LEU A 275 -16.83 3.80 4.94
C LEU A 275 -17.66 4.91 5.60
N THR A 276 -17.65 4.97 6.92
CA THR A 276 -18.44 5.92 7.71
C THR A 276 -17.74 7.27 7.92
N TYR A 277 -16.44 7.36 7.61
CA TYR A 277 -15.66 8.58 7.76
C TYR A 277 -16.24 9.73 6.90
N PRO A 278 -16.26 10.98 7.41
CA PRO A 278 -16.78 12.13 6.66
C PRO A 278 -16.14 12.22 5.29
N LYS A 279 -16.96 12.10 4.23
CA LYS A 279 -16.48 12.03 2.86
C LYS A 279 -15.78 13.32 2.41
N SER A 280 -16.07 14.45 3.05
CA SER A 280 -15.38 15.73 2.83
C SER A 280 -13.93 15.74 3.35
N LEU A 281 -13.60 14.81 4.26
CA LEU A 281 -12.25 14.56 4.80
C LEU A 281 -11.62 13.27 4.27
N LEU A 282 -12.23 12.65 3.26
CA LEU A 282 -11.68 11.46 2.60
C LEU A 282 -11.40 11.79 1.14
N GLU A 283 -10.16 11.56 0.70
CA GLU A 283 -9.78 11.64 -0.70
C GLU A 283 -9.32 10.25 -1.15
N VAL A 284 -10.07 9.59 -2.03
CA VAL A 284 -9.61 8.35 -2.66
C VAL A 284 -9.05 8.66 -4.04
N VAL A 285 -7.82 8.24 -4.30
CA VAL A 285 -7.12 8.50 -5.56
C VAL A 285 -6.90 7.17 -6.27
N LEU A 286 -7.66 6.94 -7.34
CA LEU A 286 -7.44 5.82 -8.25
C LEU A 286 -6.24 6.12 -9.13
N VAL A 287 -5.22 5.27 -9.08
CA VAL A 287 -3.96 5.48 -9.80
C VAL A 287 -3.86 4.43 -10.91
N LEU A 288 -3.79 4.87 -12.16
CA LEU A 288 -3.65 3.97 -13.31
C LEU A 288 -2.54 4.46 -14.24
N GLU A 289 -1.98 3.54 -15.01
CA GLU A 289 -0.99 3.84 -16.02
C GLU A 289 -1.63 4.45 -17.27
N ALA A 290 -0.97 5.42 -17.90
CA ALA A 290 -1.53 6.14 -19.04
C ALA A 290 -1.82 5.25 -20.27
N ASP A 291 -1.14 4.10 -20.38
CA ASP A 291 -1.32 3.09 -21.43
C ASP A 291 -2.38 2.03 -21.07
N ASP A 292 -2.99 2.09 -19.88
CA ASP A 292 -4.04 1.18 -19.44
C ASP A 292 -5.43 1.59 -19.96
N HIS A 293 -5.63 1.38 -21.27
CA HIS A 293 -6.90 1.69 -21.94
C HIS A 293 -8.09 0.92 -21.35
N VAL A 294 -7.88 -0.32 -20.90
CA VAL A 294 -8.93 -1.17 -20.33
C VAL A 294 -9.49 -0.55 -19.05
N THR A 295 -8.64 -0.23 -18.08
CA THR A 295 -9.07 0.39 -16.82
C THR A 295 -9.67 1.77 -17.08
N ARG A 296 -9.08 2.56 -17.99
CA ARG A 296 -9.56 3.91 -18.32
C ARG A 296 -10.97 3.90 -18.89
N GLU A 297 -11.27 2.98 -19.80
CA GLU A 297 -12.62 2.83 -20.36
C GLU A 297 -13.64 2.42 -19.29
N THR A 298 -13.28 1.50 -18.39
CA THR A 298 -14.12 1.08 -17.27
C THR A 298 -14.44 2.25 -16.34
N ILE A 299 -13.43 3.05 -15.98
CA ILE A 299 -13.60 4.23 -15.13
C ILE A 299 -14.46 5.29 -15.84
N ALA A 300 -14.25 5.53 -17.13
CA ALA A 300 -15.00 6.54 -17.89
C ALA A 300 -16.51 6.25 -17.96
N ARG A 301 -16.90 4.98 -17.87
CA ARG A 301 -18.32 4.54 -17.84
C ARG A 301 -18.93 4.52 -16.44
N THR A 302 -18.12 4.75 -15.41
CA THR A 302 -18.54 4.65 -14.00
C THR A 302 -18.75 6.03 -13.41
N ALA A 303 -19.91 6.27 -12.78
CA ALA A 303 -20.17 7.53 -12.08
C ALA A 303 -19.31 7.60 -10.81
N MET A 304 -18.33 8.51 -10.79
CA MET A 304 -17.39 8.66 -9.68
C MET A 304 -17.96 9.60 -8.60
N PRO A 305 -17.95 9.20 -7.32
CA PRO A 305 -18.30 10.09 -6.22
C PRO A 305 -17.35 11.30 -6.13
N PRO A 306 -17.79 12.46 -5.62
CA PRO A 306 -16.98 13.68 -5.56
C PRO A 306 -15.70 13.59 -4.72
N TRP A 307 -15.65 12.64 -3.78
CA TRP A 307 -14.52 12.36 -2.89
C TRP A 307 -13.51 11.37 -3.49
N MET A 308 -13.76 10.90 -4.72
CA MET A 308 -12.84 10.06 -5.48
C MET A 308 -12.27 10.82 -6.69
N SER A 309 -11.00 10.58 -7.00
CA SER A 309 -10.32 11.17 -8.15
C SER A 309 -9.48 10.12 -8.87
N VAL A 310 -9.04 10.46 -10.09
CA VAL A 310 -8.29 9.57 -10.97
C VAL A 310 -7.00 10.27 -11.38
N ILE A 311 -5.87 9.58 -11.27
CA ILE A 311 -4.56 10.06 -11.72
C ILE A 311 -3.98 9.07 -12.71
N GLU A 312 -3.80 9.54 -13.94
CA GLU A 312 -3.07 8.81 -14.98
C GLU A 312 -1.57 9.09 -14.84
N VAL A 313 -0.79 8.03 -14.67
CA VAL A 313 0.67 8.09 -14.50
C VAL A 313 1.33 8.03 -15.89
N PRO A 314 2.08 9.07 -16.30
CA PRO A 314 2.83 9.04 -17.55
C PRO A 314 3.93 7.97 -17.51
N GLY A 315 4.26 7.39 -18.66
CA GLY A 315 5.37 6.44 -18.77
C GLY A 315 6.71 7.09 -18.39
N ALA A 316 7.56 6.34 -17.69
CA ALA A 316 8.91 6.76 -17.33
C ALA A 316 9.94 5.67 -17.63
N SER A 317 10.71 5.84 -18.71
CA SER A 317 11.86 4.98 -19.04
C SER A 317 11.53 3.47 -19.09
N GLY A 318 10.30 3.10 -19.49
CA GLY A 318 9.86 1.70 -19.58
C GLY A 318 9.58 1.00 -18.24
N LEU A 319 9.62 1.71 -17.10
CA LEU A 319 9.30 1.15 -15.79
C LEU A 319 7.81 1.33 -15.48
N THR A 320 7.10 0.22 -15.29
CA THR A 320 5.67 0.18 -14.94
C THR A 320 5.49 -0.65 -13.67
N THR A 321 5.38 0.00 -12.51
CA THR A 321 5.32 -0.64 -11.19
C THR A 321 4.42 0.14 -10.22
N LYS A 322 3.79 -0.55 -9.26
CA LYS A 322 2.96 0.05 -8.20
C LYS A 322 3.73 1.11 -7.40
N PRO A 323 4.93 0.85 -6.85
CA PRO A 323 5.65 1.89 -6.10
C PRO A 323 5.93 3.15 -6.92
N ARG A 324 6.16 3.05 -8.24
CA ARG A 324 6.33 4.22 -9.10
C ARG A 324 5.01 5.00 -9.24
N ALA A 325 3.92 4.30 -9.49
CA ALA A 325 2.59 4.89 -9.60
C ALA A 325 2.17 5.58 -8.29
N LEU A 326 2.38 4.92 -7.14
CA LEU A 326 2.14 5.50 -5.81
C LEU A 326 3.00 6.74 -5.56
N ASN A 327 4.29 6.70 -5.90
CA ASN A 327 5.17 7.87 -5.81
C ASN A 327 4.69 9.03 -6.67
N TYR A 328 4.21 8.79 -7.89
CA TYR A 328 3.68 9.86 -8.75
C TYR A 328 2.41 10.47 -8.14
N ALA A 329 1.46 9.63 -7.73
CA ALA A 329 0.18 10.06 -7.18
C ALA A 329 0.31 10.78 -5.83
N LEU A 330 1.29 10.40 -4.99
CA LEU A 330 1.56 11.01 -3.69
C LEU A 330 1.72 12.54 -3.75
N ASP A 331 2.30 13.07 -4.84
CA ASP A 331 2.51 14.51 -5.01
C ASP A 331 1.19 15.29 -5.21
N PHE A 332 0.10 14.60 -5.60
CA PHE A 332 -1.22 15.19 -5.82
C PHE A 332 -2.17 14.98 -4.63
N CYS A 333 -1.82 14.13 -3.67
CA CYS A 333 -2.60 13.94 -2.46
C CYS A 333 -2.56 15.20 -1.59
N ARG A 334 -3.62 15.43 -0.80
CA ARG A 334 -3.71 16.57 0.14
C ARG A 334 -3.70 16.16 1.61
N GLY A 335 -4.11 14.94 1.92
CA GLY A 335 -4.26 14.44 3.27
C GLY A 335 -2.97 14.49 4.07
N SER A 336 -3.10 14.73 5.37
CA SER A 336 -1.98 14.63 6.32
C SER A 336 -1.62 13.17 6.64
N ILE A 337 -2.57 12.26 6.38
CA ILE A 337 -2.40 10.81 6.44
C ILE A 337 -2.53 10.27 5.00
N ILE A 338 -1.58 9.42 4.61
CA ILE A 338 -1.58 8.72 3.32
C ILE A 338 -1.88 7.24 3.55
N GLY A 339 -3.00 6.77 3.03
CA GLY A 339 -3.40 5.37 3.00
C GLY A 339 -3.02 4.67 1.69
N VAL A 340 -2.91 3.34 1.72
CA VAL A 340 -2.85 2.50 0.51
C VAL A 340 -3.83 1.33 0.66
N TRP A 341 -4.69 1.17 -0.36
CA TRP A 341 -5.49 -0.04 -0.56
C TRP A 341 -5.20 -0.64 -1.94
N ASP A 342 -5.39 -1.94 -2.08
CA ASP A 342 -5.44 -2.61 -3.37
C ASP A 342 -6.88 -2.61 -3.93
N ALA A 343 -7.03 -2.93 -5.21
CA ALA A 343 -8.28 -2.75 -5.94
C ALA A 343 -9.39 -3.70 -5.45
N GLU A 344 -9.01 -4.87 -4.96
CA GLU A 344 -9.87 -5.94 -4.46
C GLU A 344 -10.25 -5.78 -2.98
N ASP A 345 -9.70 -4.80 -2.30
CA ASP A 345 -9.86 -4.64 -0.86
C ASP A 345 -11.28 -4.26 -0.46
N ALA A 346 -11.69 -4.80 0.69
CA ALA A 346 -12.93 -4.48 1.38
C ALA A 346 -12.61 -4.13 2.84
N PRO A 347 -12.26 -2.86 3.13
CA PRO A 347 -11.98 -2.42 4.50
C PRO A 347 -13.25 -2.43 5.37
N GLU A 348 -13.09 -2.60 6.69
CA GLU A 348 -14.13 -2.32 7.67
C GLU A 348 -14.65 -0.87 7.55
N SER A 349 -15.94 -0.66 7.81
CA SER A 349 -16.60 0.63 7.59
C SER A 349 -16.01 1.77 8.44
N ASP A 350 -15.57 1.47 9.66
CA ASP A 350 -15.01 2.42 10.64
C ASP A 350 -13.46 2.46 10.63
N GLN A 351 -12.83 1.92 9.58
CA GLN A 351 -11.37 1.79 9.52
C GLN A 351 -10.65 3.14 9.63
N ILE A 352 -11.11 4.17 8.92
CA ILE A 352 -10.42 5.47 8.89
C ILE A 352 -10.53 6.18 10.24
N GLU A 353 -11.66 6.05 10.93
CA GLU A 353 -11.89 6.56 12.29
C GLU A 353 -10.90 5.95 13.27
N LYS A 354 -10.72 4.62 13.23
CA LYS A 354 -9.72 3.91 14.05
C LYS A 354 -8.31 4.44 13.78
N ILE A 355 -7.95 4.62 12.51
CA ILE A 355 -6.62 5.12 12.09
C ILE A 355 -6.37 6.54 12.59
N VAL A 356 -7.31 7.44 12.35
CA VAL A 356 -7.22 8.85 12.75
C VAL A 356 -7.16 9.00 14.27
N THR A 357 -8.02 8.28 14.99
CA THR A 357 -8.02 8.27 16.47
C THR A 357 -6.69 7.77 17.02
N ARG A 358 -6.13 6.72 16.39
CA ARG A 358 -4.83 6.21 16.83
C ARG A 358 -3.71 7.19 16.52
N PHE A 359 -3.63 7.79 15.33
CA PHE A 359 -2.60 8.78 15.03
C PHE A 359 -2.70 10.05 15.88
N HIS A 360 -3.90 10.43 16.33
CA HIS A 360 -4.07 11.56 17.23
C HIS A 360 -3.44 11.29 18.60
N SER A 361 -3.68 10.11 19.18
CA SER A 361 -3.19 9.72 20.50
C SER A 361 -1.79 9.08 20.52
N ALA A 362 -1.29 8.65 19.36
CA ALA A 362 0.00 7.97 19.26
C ALA A 362 1.18 8.96 19.34
N PRO A 363 2.31 8.53 19.91
CA PRO A 363 3.56 9.29 19.87
C PRO A 363 3.94 9.76 18.46
N GLN A 364 4.63 10.90 18.36
CA GLN A 364 5.02 11.47 17.05
C GLN A 364 5.93 10.57 16.22
N ASN A 365 6.69 9.67 16.86
CA ASN A 365 7.54 8.70 16.16
C ASN A 365 6.76 7.49 15.61
N VAL A 366 5.48 7.33 15.93
CA VAL A 366 4.60 6.37 15.24
C VAL A 366 4.29 6.93 13.86
N ALA A 367 4.94 6.35 12.85
CA ALA A 367 4.90 6.83 11.48
C ALA A 367 3.92 6.05 10.61
N CYS A 368 3.68 4.79 10.94
CA CYS A 368 2.83 3.90 10.17
C CYS A 368 1.88 3.12 11.09
N LEU A 369 0.62 3.04 10.68
CA LEU A 369 -0.38 2.13 11.23
C LEU A 369 -0.70 1.08 10.15
N GLN A 370 -0.53 -0.18 10.51
CA GLN A 370 -0.83 -1.33 9.66
C GLN A 370 -2.04 -2.07 10.22
N GLY A 371 -3.10 -2.18 9.42
CA GLY A 371 -4.25 -3.03 9.76
C GLY A 371 -4.00 -4.51 9.48
N VAL A 372 -4.97 -5.33 9.85
CA VAL A 372 -4.98 -6.79 9.67
C VAL A 372 -5.57 -7.13 8.30
N LEU A 373 -4.98 -8.09 7.59
CA LEU A 373 -5.56 -8.63 6.36
C LEU A 373 -6.24 -9.98 6.63
N ASP A 374 -7.35 -10.21 5.95
CA ASP A 374 -8.12 -11.44 6.03
C ASP A 374 -8.83 -11.75 4.71
N TYR A 375 -9.41 -12.94 4.58
CA TYR A 375 -10.03 -13.37 3.33
C TYR A 375 -11.55 -13.52 3.44
N TYR A 376 -12.28 -12.95 2.48
CA TYR A 376 -13.73 -13.17 2.40
C TYR A 376 -14.11 -14.53 1.77
N ASN A 377 -13.19 -15.21 1.08
CA ASN A 377 -13.42 -16.47 0.36
C ASN A 377 -12.73 -17.70 1.03
N ALA A 378 -12.51 -17.64 2.35
CA ALA A 378 -11.85 -18.69 3.12
C ALA A 378 -12.49 -20.10 3.00
N ARG A 379 -13.76 -20.18 2.56
CA ARG A 379 -14.52 -21.44 2.44
C ARG A 379 -14.54 -22.04 1.03
N THR A 380 -14.00 -21.36 0.03
CA THR A 380 -14.11 -21.78 -1.38
C THR A 380 -13.50 -23.16 -1.65
N ASN A 381 -12.22 -23.38 -1.36
CA ASN A 381 -11.58 -24.69 -1.59
C ASN A 381 -10.45 -24.98 -0.59
N TRP A 382 -9.77 -26.12 -0.73
CA TRP A 382 -8.68 -26.49 0.17
C TRP A 382 -7.54 -25.45 0.18
N LEU A 383 -7.21 -24.89 -0.99
CA LEU A 383 -6.16 -23.90 -1.14
C LEU A 383 -6.50 -22.60 -0.42
N SER A 384 -7.73 -22.08 -0.60
CA SER A 384 -8.17 -20.86 0.07
C SER A 384 -8.22 -21.01 1.59
N ARG A 385 -8.56 -22.20 2.10
CA ARG A 385 -8.49 -22.54 3.54
C ARG A 385 -7.06 -22.50 4.06
N CYS A 386 -6.12 -23.19 3.40
CA CYS A 386 -4.71 -23.20 3.80
C CYS A 386 -4.11 -21.80 3.76
N PHE A 387 -4.43 -21.03 2.73
CA PHE A 387 -3.96 -19.66 2.60
C PHE A 387 -4.50 -18.76 3.72
N THR A 388 -5.77 -18.92 4.08
CA THR A 388 -6.38 -18.21 5.22
C THR A 388 -5.72 -18.58 6.56
N ILE A 389 -5.39 -19.85 6.77
CA ILE A 389 -4.66 -20.27 7.98
C ILE A 389 -3.29 -19.60 8.05
N GLU A 390 -2.56 -19.57 6.94
CA GLU A 390 -1.25 -18.94 6.88
C GLU A 390 -1.34 -17.43 7.19
N TYR A 391 -2.30 -16.73 6.60
CA TYR A 391 -2.56 -15.31 6.87
C TYR A 391 -2.97 -15.06 8.32
N ALA A 392 -3.87 -15.87 8.88
CA ALA A 392 -4.24 -15.78 10.29
C ALA A 392 -3.01 -15.98 11.19
N THR A 393 -2.17 -16.96 10.88
CA THR A 393 -0.92 -17.24 11.60
C THR A 393 0.00 -16.02 11.58
N TRP A 394 0.19 -15.42 10.41
CA TRP A 394 1.00 -14.23 10.25
C TRP A 394 0.41 -13.01 10.98
N TRP A 395 -0.82 -12.62 10.66
CA TRP A 395 -1.42 -11.36 11.11
C TRP A 395 -1.94 -11.36 12.55
N ARG A 396 -2.32 -12.53 13.09
CA ARG A 396 -2.94 -12.63 14.43
C ARG A 396 -1.99 -13.17 15.49
N MET A 397 -0.93 -13.88 15.09
CA MET A 397 0.05 -14.45 16.02
C MET A 397 1.45 -13.88 15.82
N ILE A 398 2.05 -14.09 14.63
CA ILE A 398 3.47 -13.79 14.42
C ILE A 398 3.74 -12.28 14.41
N LEU A 399 3.08 -11.50 13.56
CA LEU A 399 3.37 -10.08 13.41
C LEU A 399 3.08 -9.28 14.69
N PRO A 400 1.95 -9.51 15.41
CA PRO A 400 1.73 -8.90 16.72
C PRO A 400 2.79 -9.29 17.77
N GLY A 401 3.28 -10.53 17.72
CA GLY A 401 4.38 -10.99 18.56
C GLY A 401 5.69 -10.26 18.25
N VAL A 402 6.04 -10.17 16.95
CA VAL A 402 7.20 -9.42 16.45
C VAL A 402 7.15 -7.95 16.88
N ALA A 403 5.97 -7.32 16.80
CA ALA A 403 5.75 -5.95 17.26
C ALA A 403 6.00 -5.81 18.77
N ARG A 404 5.49 -6.73 19.60
CA ARG A 404 5.72 -6.73 21.07
C ARG A 404 7.17 -6.98 21.45
N LEU A 405 7.91 -7.73 20.64
CA LEU A 405 9.36 -7.92 20.80
C LEU A 405 10.17 -6.68 20.37
N GLY A 406 9.52 -5.64 19.85
CA GLY A 406 10.18 -4.42 19.36
C GLY A 406 11.04 -4.63 18.12
N LEU A 407 10.77 -5.70 17.36
CA LEU A 407 11.48 -6.05 16.13
C LEU A 407 10.95 -5.25 14.93
N VAL A 408 11.67 -5.30 13.80
CA VAL A 408 11.26 -4.63 12.56
C VAL A 408 10.01 -5.31 12.00
N ILE A 409 9.01 -4.50 11.66
CA ILE A 409 7.76 -4.95 11.04
C ILE A 409 7.88 -4.77 9.53
N PRO A 410 7.95 -5.86 8.73
CA PRO A 410 7.74 -5.75 7.30
C PRO A 410 6.26 -5.39 7.04
N LEU A 411 6.03 -4.36 6.22
CA LEU A 411 4.68 -3.89 5.91
C LEU A 411 3.97 -4.85 4.95
N GLY A 412 2.63 -4.91 5.01
CA GLY A 412 1.80 -5.88 4.31
C GLY A 412 1.21 -5.42 2.97
N GLY A 413 1.77 -4.38 2.34
CA GLY A 413 1.42 -3.96 0.97
C GLY A 413 0.11 -3.20 0.80
N THR A 414 -0.85 -3.42 1.70
CA THR A 414 -2.14 -2.74 1.78
C THR A 414 -2.57 -2.55 3.24
N THR A 415 -3.60 -1.72 3.45
CA THR A 415 -4.14 -1.33 4.77
C THR A 415 -3.05 -0.67 5.60
N LEU A 416 -2.31 0.20 4.90
CA LEU A 416 -1.16 0.93 5.38
C LEU A 416 -1.48 2.40 5.42
N PHE A 417 -1.35 3.01 6.58
CA PHE A 417 -1.58 4.43 6.77
C PHE A 417 -0.32 5.08 7.33
N PHE A 418 0.15 6.14 6.68
CA PHE A 418 1.38 6.84 7.03
C PHE A 418 1.08 8.28 7.40
N ARG A 419 1.85 8.82 8.36
CA ARG A 419 2.00 10.27 8.44
C ARG A 419 2.69 10.75 7.17
N ARG A 420 2.05 11.62 6.40
CA ARG A 420 2.58 12.11 5.12
C ARG A 420 3.99 12.68 5.25
N SER A 421 4.22 13.50 6.27
CA SER A 421 5.51 14.15 6.52
C SER A 421 6.66 13.15 6.67
N VAL A 422 6.41 12.00 7.31
CA VAL A 422 7.41 10.93 7.47
C VAL A 422 7.63 10.19 6.15
N LEU A 423 6.55 9.87 5.42
CA LEU A 423 6.63 9.21 4.13
C LEU A 423 7.41 10.05 3.10
N GLU A 424 7.17 11.36 3.06
CA GLU A 424 7.90 12.31 2.21
C GLU A 424 9.36 12.44 2.63
N LYS A 425 9.65 12.51 3.94
CA LYS A 425 11.02 12.53 4.47
C LYS A 425 11.81 11.28 4.08
N LEU A 426 11.16 10.12 3.99
CA LEU A 426 11.76 8.86 3.54
C LEU A 426 11.71 8.66 2.02
N CYS A 427 11.28 9.67 1.28
CA CYS A 427 11.22 9.69 -0.18
C CYS A 427 10.27 8.61 -0.78
N GLY A 428 9.21 8.23 -0.05
CA GLY A 428 8.19 7.30 -0.53
C GLY A 428 8.67 5.86 -0.68
N TRP A 429 8.25 5.21 -1.77
CA TRP A 429 8.50 3.80 -2.05
C TRP A 429 9.67 3.62 -3.04
N ASP A 430 10.42 2.52 -2.94
CA ASP A 430 11.42 2.21 -3.97
C ASP A 430 10.71 1.70 -5.24
N ALA A 431 10.68 2.52 -6.29
CA ALA A 431 10.00 2.24 -7.56
C ALA A 431 10.45 0.94 -8.26
N HIS A 432 11.59 0.38 -7.89
CA HIS A 432 12.17 -0.80 -8.51
C HIS A 432 11.99 -2.07 -7.67
N ASN A 433 11.56 -1.94 -6.41
CA ASN A 433 11.40 -3.09 -5.53
C ASN A 433 10.01 -3.70 -5.70
N VAL A 434 9.95 -5.03 -5.83
CA VAL A 434 8.68 -5.78 -5.99
C VAL A 434 7.97 -6.06 -4.65
N THR A 435 8.64 -5.75 -3.54
CA THR A 435 8.08 -5.65 -2.17
C THR A 435 8.52 -4.32 -1.56
N GLU A 436 8.02 -3.23 -2.13
CA GLU A 436 8.30 -1.86 -1.71
C GLU A 436 7.88 -1.56 -0.26
N ASP A 437 6.90 -2.32 0.21
CA ASP A 437 6.29 -2.30 1.53
C ASP A 437 7.26 -2.80 2.59
N ALA A 438 7.80 -4.01 2.42
CA ALA A 438 8.80 -4.59 3.30
C ALA A 438 10.05 -3.71 3.38
N ASP A 439 10.49 -3.17 2.24
CA ASP A 439 11.59 -2.19 2.20
C ASP A 439 11.29 -0.92 3.01
N LEU A 440 10.12 -0.32 2.80
CA LEU A 440 9.70 0.87 3.53
C LEU A 440 9.62 0.61 5.04
N GLY A 441 9.14 -0.58 5.45
CA GLY A 441 9.13 -1.00 6.86
C GLY A 441 10.51 -0.99 7.50
N ILE A 442 11.53 -1.48 6.79
CA ILE A 442 12.93 -1.44 7.28
C ILE A 442 13.46 -0.01 7.28
N ARG A 443 13.20 0.79 6.23
CA ARG A 443 13.64 2.19 6.19
C ARG A 443 13.03 3.03 7.32
N LEU A 444 11.77 2.79 7.69
CA LEU A 444 11.13 3.41 8.85
C LEU A 444 11.88 3.06 10.14
N ALA A 445 12.15 1.77 10.37
CA ALA A 445 12.86 1.31 11.55
C ALA A 445 14.30 1.85 11.63
N ARG A 446 15.02 1.90 10.51
CA ARG A 446 16.37 2.49 10.42
C ARG A 446 16.39 3.99 10.71
N ALA A 447 15.30 4.69 10.39
CA ALA A 447 15.13 6.11 10.69
C ALA A 447 14.58 6.38 12.11
N GLY A 448 14.43 5.34 12.95
CA GLY A 448 13.97 5.45 14.34
C GLY A 448 12.44 5.58 14.48
N TYR A 449 11.68 5.39 13.41
CA TYR A 449 10.22 5.41 13.46
C TYR A 449 9.63 4.06 13.88
N VAL A 450 8.42 4.12 14.41
CA VAL A 450 7.65 2.95 14.87
C VAL A 450 6.49 2.70 13.92
N THR A 451 6.29 1.43 13.59
CA THR A 451 5.05 0.93 12.98
C THR A 451 4.24 0.21 14.04
N GLU A 452 2.95 0.50 14.12
CA GLU A 452 2.04 -0.20 15.02
C GLU A 452 1.01 -1.01 14.24
N LEU A 453 0.61 -2.15 14.82
CA LEU A 453 -0.53 -2.91 14.32
C LEU A 453 -1.79 -2.40 14.99
N ILE A 454 -2.84 -2.16 14.19
CA ILE A 454 -4.13 -1.69 14.67
C ILE A 454 -5.22 -2.71 14.37
N ALA A 455 -6.16 -2.86 15.32
CA ALA A 455 -7.27 -3.81 15.23
C ALA A 455 -8.38 -3.31 14.28
N THR A 456 -8.06 -3.24 12.99
CA THR A 456 -9.01 -3.09 11.89
C THR A 456 -8.67 -4.08 10.81
N THR A 457 -9.70 -4.64 10.17
CA THR A 457 -9.53 -5.67 9.14
C THR A 457 -9.84 -5.10 7.76
N THR A 458 -9.05 -5.49 6.78
CA THR A 458 -9.39 -5.38 5.36
C THR A 458 -9.50 -6.78 4.78
N PHE A 459 -10.62 -7.06 4.11
CA PHE A 459 -10.86 -8.34 3.48
C PHE A 459 -10.43 -8.31 2.01
N GLU A 460 -9.63 -9.28 1.61
CA GLU A 460 -9.16 -9.49 0.24
C GLU A 460 -9.60 -10.89 -0.28
N GLU A 461 -9.23 -11.22 -1.52
CA GLU A 461 -9.51 -12.53 -2.12
C GLU A 461 -8.30 -13.46 -2.06
N ALA A 462 -8.47 -14.64 -1.44
CA ALA A 462 -7.45 -15.68 -1.45
C ALA A 462 -7.34 -16.31 -2.85
N ASN A 463 -6.11 -16.64 -3.25
CA ASN A 463 -5.90 -17.43 -4.46
C ASN A 463 -6.49 -18.83 -4.34
N CYS A 464 -7.41 -19.16 -5.24
CA CYS A 464 -8.06 -20.47 -5.31
C CYS A 464 -7.36 -21.46 -6.26
N LYS A 465 -6.32 -21.02 -7.00
CA LYS A 465 -5.62 -21.83 -8.00
C LYS A 465 -4.12 -21.93 -7.70
N ALA A 466 -3.56 -23.12 -7.86
CA ALA A 466 -2.18 -23.44 -7.49
C ALA A 466 -1.14 -22.58 -8.23
N TRP A 467 -1.23 -22.43 -9.55
CA TRP A 467 -0.24 -21.65 -10.31
C TRP A 467 -0.28 -20.14 -10.01
N PRO A 468 -1.45 -19.46 -9.98
CA PRO A 468 -1.55 -18.09 -9.48
C PRO A 468 -1.00 -17.90 -8.06
N TRP A 469 -1.26 -18.85 -7.16
CA TRP A 469 -0.66 -18.85 -5.83
C TRP A 469 0.87 -18.90 -5.89
N VAL A 470 1.44 -19.81 -6.71
CA VAL A 470 2.89 -19.95 -6.88
C VAL A 470 3.51 -18.65 -7.40
N LYS A 471 2.85 -18.00 -8.36
CA LYS A 471 3.25 -16.71 -8.92
C LYS A 471 3.24 -15.61 -7.85
N GLN A 472 2.14 -15.47 -7.10
CA GLN A 472 2.03 -14.47 -6.03
C GLN A 472 3.15 -14.65 -4.99
N ARG A 473 3.33 -15.90 -4.52
CA ARG A 473 4.33 -16.21 -3.51
C ARG A 473 5.76 -16.01 -4.00
N SER A 474 6.03 -16.35 -5.26
CA SER A 474 7.35 -16.13 -5.87
C SER A 474 7.74 -14.65 -5.88
N ARG A 475 6.77 -13.74 -6.11
CA ARG A 475 7.00 -12.29 -6.06
C ARG A 475 7.38 -11.83 -4.65
N TRP A 476 6.69 -12.30 -3.62
CA TRP A 476 7.00 -11.95 -2.23
C TRP A 476 8.40 -12.43 -1.83
N LEU A 477 8.73 -13.69 -2.13
CA LEU A 477 10.04 -14.26 -1.82
C LEU A 477 11.17 -13.55 -2.59
N LYS A 478 10.96 -13.24 -3.87
CA LYS A 478 11.89 -12.44 -4.69
C LYS A 478 12.14 -11.07 -4.05
N GLY A 479 11.07 -10.38 -3.66
CA GLY A 479 11.18 -9.06 -3.04
C GLY A 479 11.85 -9.08 -1.68
N TYR A 480 11.59 -10.09 -0.85
CA TYR A 480 12.29 -10.26 0.44
C TYR A 480 13.80 -10.40 0.23
N LEU A 481 14.21 -11.21 -0.75
CA LEU A 481 15.62 -11.39 -1.07
C LEU A 481 16.25 -10.11 -1.65
N ILE A 482 15.56 -9.40 -2.54
CA ILE A 482 16.03 -8.10 -3.08
C ILE A 482 16.20 -7.10 -1.94
N THR A 483 15.19 -6.96 -1.08
CA THR A 483 15.19 -6.05 0.06
C THR A 483 16.32 -6.37 1.01
N TRP A 484 16.50 -7.65 1.36
CA TRP A 484 17.61 -8.11 2.19
C TRP A 484 18.97 -7.73 1.58
N CYS A 485 19.19 -8.03 0.30
CA CYS A 485 20.43 -7.70 -0.38
C CYS A 485 20.73 -6.20 -0.42
N VAL A 486 19.70 -5.35 -0.60
CA VAL A 486 19.87 -3.88 -0.59
C VAL A 486 20.32 -3.40 0.78
N HIS A 487 19.64 -3.83 1.84
CA HIS A 487 19.94 -3.39 3.21
C HIS A 487 21.24 -4.00 3.77
N MET A 488 21.66 -5.15 3.25
CA MET A 488 22.91 -5.83 3.61
C MET A 488 24.14 -5.39 2.80
N ARG A 489 24.02 -4.38 1.92
CA ARG A 489 25.20 -3.77 1.26
C ARG A 489 26.21 -3.21 2.25
N ASP A 490 25.72 -2.68 3.38
CA ASP A 490 26.51 -2.26 4.52
C ASP A 490 25.87 -2.82 5.81
N PRO A 491 26.24 -4.05 6.22
CA PRO A 491 25.66 -4.69 7.38
C PRO A 491 26.04 -3.98 8.69
N ALA A 492 27.19 -3.30 8.74
CA ALA A 492 27.62 -2.54 9.90
C ALA A 492 26.75 -1.29 10.09
N ALA A 493 26.41 -0.58 9.01
CA ALA A 493 25.44 0.51 9.07
C ALA A 493 24.04 0.00 9.46
N LEU A 494 23.56 -1.10 8.85
CA LEU A 494 22.26 -1.67 9.21
C LEU A 494 22.18 -2.04 10.70
N MET A 495 23.22 -2.68 11.24
CA MET A 495 23.29 -3.05 12.65
C MET A 495 23.39 -1.82 13.57
N ARG A 496 24.06 -0.75 13.16
CA ARG A 496 24.08 0.52 13.92
C ARG A 496 22.70 1.20 13.94
N ASP A 497 22.02 1.24 12.80
CA ASP A 497 20.71 1.89 12.68
C ASP A 497 19.62 1.15 13.47
N LEU A 498 19.67 -0.19 13.47
CA LEU A 498 18.64 -1.03 14.06
C LEU A 498 18.97 -1.53 15.48
N GLY A 499 20.25 -1.68 15.81
CA GLY A 499 20.70 -2.49 16.94
C GLY A 499 20.65 -3.99 16.65
N PHE A 500 21.33 -4.78 17.48
CA PHE A 500 21.56 -6.22 17.25
C PHE A 500 20.26 -7.03 17.15
N LEU A 501 19.32 -6.85 18.07
CA LEU A 501 18.07 -7.65 18.09
C LEU A 501 17.22 -7.42 16.84
N ARG A 502 17.01 -6.16 16.45
CA ARG A 502 16.26 -5.81 15.23
C ARG A 502 17.00 -6.25 13.97
N PHE A 503 18.34 -6.16 13.95
CA PHE A 503 19.16 -6.72 12.87
C PHE A 503 18.95 -8.22 12.71
N MET A 504 18.98 -9.00 13.80
CA MET A 504 18.70 -10.44 13.76
C MET A 504 17.25 -10.73 13.34
N GLY A 505 16.29 -9.89 13.75
CA GLY A 505 14.91 -9.93 13.26
C GLY A 505 14.82 -9.79 11.73
N VAL A 506 15.58 -8.86 11.13
CA VAL A 506 15.66 -8.71 9.67
C VAL A 506 16.23 -9.97 9.01
N GLN A 507 17.27 -10.59 9.59
CA GLN A 507 17.81 -11.85 9.06
C GLN A 507 16.79 -12.98 9.11
N ALA A 508 16.06 -13.13 10.22
CA ALA A 508 15.06 -14.17 10.40
C ALA A 508 13.83 -13.97 9.50
N ILE A 509 13.33 -12.74 9.38
CA ILE A 509 12.11 -12.43 8.62
C ILE A 509 12.35 -12.46 7.11
N LEU A 510 13.48 -11.92 6.62
CA LEU A 510 13.75 -11.86 5.19
C LEU A 510 14.56 -13.05 4.67
N LEU A 511 15.82 -13.16 5.11
CA LEU A 511 16.74 -14.17 4.57
C LEU A 511 16.29 -15.58 4.96
N ALA A 512 16.04 -15.83 6.24
CA ALA A 512 15.73 -17.17 6.71
C ALA A 512 14.38 -17.65 6.15
N THR A 513 13.36 -16.79 6.04
CA THR A 513 12.10 -17.14 5.35
C THR A 513 12.34 -17.59 3.91
N PHE A 514 13.13 -16.85 3.13
CA PHE A 514 13.46 -17.23 1.76
C PHE A 514 14.22 -18.56 1.71
N ALA A 515 15.27 -18.68 2.54
CA ALA A 515 16.10 -19.87 2.61
C ALA A 515 15.31 -21.11 3.02
N GLN A 516 14.34 -20.97 3.92
CA GLN A 516 13.49 -22.08 4.36
C GLN A 516 12.63 -22.62 3.22
N PHE A 517 12.01 -21.76 2.40
CA PHE A 517 11.29 -22.25 1.23
C PHE A 517 12.21 -22.89 0.18
N ALA A 518 13.37 -22.28 -0.07
CA ALA A 518 14.33 -22.81 -1.04
C ALA A 518 14.96 -24.14 -0.60
N ALA A 519 15.20 -24.32 0.71
CA ALA A 519 15.86 -25.49 1.26
C ALA A 519 14.88 -26.52 1.86
N ALA A 520 13.56 -26.30 1.78
CA ALA A 520 12.56 -27.20 2.34
C ALA A 520 12.72 -28.67 1.87
N PRO A 521 13.02 -28.96 0.59
CA PRO A 521 13.23 -30.35 0.16
C PRO A 521 14.42 -31.04 0.84
N LEU A 522 15.44 -30.29 1.26
CA LEU A 522 16.54 -30.83 2.06
C LEU A 522 16.02 -31.18 3.46
N LEU A 523 15.28 -30.29 4.12
CA LEU A 523 14.76 -30.57 5.47
C LEU A 523 13.78 -31.76 5.47
N TRP A 524 12.99 -31.93 4.40
CA TRP A 524 12.09 -33.09 4.27
C TRP A 524 12.82 -34.41 4.11
N SER A 525 14.11 -34.44 3.75
CA SER A 525 14.84 -35.71 3.76
C SER A 525 14.99 -36.28 5.18
N PHE A 526 14.78 -35.51 6.25
CA PHE A 526 14.71 -36.07 7.61
C PHE A 526 13.52 -37.03 7.82
N TRP A 527 12.47 -36.97 6.99
CA TRP A 527 11.38 -37.95 7.06
C TRP A 527 11.85 -39.38 6.76
N ILE A 528 12.90 -39.57 5.96
CA ILE A 528 13.44 -40.90 5.66
C ILE A 528 14.05 -41.57 6.89
N MET A 529 14.51 -40.79 7.88
CA MET A 529 15.04 -41.33 9.12
C MET A 529 13.95 -41.99 9.97
N LEU A 530 12.68 -41.57 9.84
CA LEU A 530 11.56 -42.18 10.57
C LEU A 530 11.24 -43.60 10.09
N ILE A 531 11.60 -43.93 8.85
CA ILE A 531 11.44 -45.28 8.29
C ILE A 531 12.72 -46.11 8.38
N GLY A 532 13.71 -45.65 9.18
CA GLY A 532 14.94 -46.39 9.49
C GLY A 532 16.08 -46.23 8.47
N ILE A 533 15.99 -45.28 7.54
CA ILE A 533 17.05 -45.03 6.55
C ILE A 533 18.07 -44.03 7.12
N SER A 534 19.36 -44.36 7.04
CA SER A 534 20.45 -43.47 7.45
C SER A 534 20.51 -42.23 6.55
N HIS A 535 20.61 -41.06 7.16
CA HIS A 535 20.65 -39.79 6.45
C HIS A 535 22.09 -39.44 6.03
N PRO A 536 22.37 -38.87 4.85
CA PRO A 536 23.75 -38.59 4.40
C PRO A 536 24.61 -37.76 5.37
N VAL A 537 23.98 -36.94 6.22
CA VAL A 537 24.66 -36.17 7.27
C VAL A 537 25.22 -37.05 8.40
N SER A 538 24.70 -38.27 8.61
CA SER A 538 25.26 -39.19 9.59
C SER A 538 26.66 -39.66 9.22
N GLU A 539 26.98 -39.71 7.93
CA GLU A 539 28.30 -40.09 7.42
C GLU A 539 29.35 -38.98 7.60
N THR A 540 28.91 -37.71 7.69
CA THR A 540 29.82 -36.55 7.78
C THR A 540 29.93 -35.99 9.20
N LEU A 541 28.79 -35.73 9.85
CA LEU A 541 28.73 -35.14 11.20
C LEU A 541 28.46 -36.18 12.30
N GLY A 542 28.23 -37.43 11.94
CA GLY A 542 27.90 -38.51 12.88
C GLY A 542 26.40 -38.65 13.13
N SER A 543 25.99 -39.87 13.50
CA SER A 543 24.59 -40.25 13.71
C SER A 543 23.91 -39.43 14.81
N GLY A 544 24.60 -39.14 15.92
CA GLY A 544 24.05 -38.36 17.03
C GLY A 544 23.61 -36.95 16.61
N ILE A 545 24.44 -36.26 15.82
CA ILE A 545 24.10 -34.92 15.31
C ILE A 545 22.95 -35.00 14.32
N ALA A 546 22.98 -35.96 13.38
CA ALA A 546 21.90 -36.14 12.41
C ALA A 546 20.55 -36.40 13.09
N THR A 547 20.52 -37.26 14.11
CA THR A 547 19.31 -37.52 14.91
C THR A 547 18.85 -36.29 15.68
N GLY A 548 19.77 -35.52 16.26
CA GLY A 548 19.44 -34.25 16.93
C GLY A 548 18.82 -33.22 15.98
N MET A 549 19.33 -33.12 14.75
CA MET A 549 18.76 -32.26 13.70
C MET A 549 17.36 -32.72 13.30
N ALA A 550 17.14 -34.02 13.11
CA ALA A 550 15.84 -34.58 12.77
C ALA A 550 14.79 -34.35 13.88
N ILE A 551 15.16 -34.56 15.15
CA ILE A 551 14.27 -34.28 16.29
C ILE A 551 13.91 -32.79 16.34
N SER A 552 14.90 -31.91 16.17
CA SER A 552 14.68 -30.46 16.16
C SER A 552 13.77 -30.02 15.01
N PHE A 553 13.89 -30.66 13.84
CA PHE A 553 12.98 -30.46 12.71
C PHE A 553 11.54 -30.85 13.06
N LEU A 554 11.31 -32.00 13.69
CA LEU A 554 9.96 -32.41 14.13
C LEU A 554 9.39 -31.45 15.18
N ILE A 555 10.20 -30.98 16.13
CA ILE A 555 9.79 -29.97 17.12
C ILE A 555 9.39 -28.68 16.42
N ALA A 556 10.14 -28.23 15.41
CA ALA A 556 9.80 -27.05 14.63
C ALA A 556 8.44 -27.19 13.92
N GLU A 557 8.15 -28.35 13.34
CA GLU A 557 6.84 -28.64 12.73
C GLU A 557 5.70 -28.60 13.76
N VAL A 558 5.90 -29.19 14.94
CA VAL A 558 4.91 -29.13 16.03
C VAL A 558 4.66 -27.69 16.49
N ILE A 559 5.71 -26.86 16.60
CA ILE A 559 5.58 -25.43 16.94
C ILE A 559 4.80 -24.68 15.84
N ASN A 560 5.10 -24.93 14.57
CA ASN A 560 4.41 -24.32 13.43
C ASN A 560 2.91 -24.65 13.43
N LEU A 561 2.56 -25.93 13.59
CA LEU A 561 1.17 -26.40 13.65
C LEU A 561 0.45 -25.85 14.89
N SER A 562 1.09 -25.88 16.06
CA SER A 562 0.50 -25.36 17.30
C SER A 562 0.21 -23.86 17.21
N THR A 563 1.13 -23.09 16.63
CA THR A 563 0.94 -21.65 16.38
C THR A 563 -0.21 -21.41 15.41
N SER A 564 -0.33 -22.21 14.35
CA SER A 564 -1.41 -22.10 13.37
C SER A 564 -2.77 -22.47 13.98
N VAL A 565 -2.84 -23.50 14.84
CA VAL A 565 -4.04 -23.84 15.61
C VAL A 565 -4.44 -22.67 16.52
N LEU A 566 -3.50 -22.05 17.23
CA LEU A 566 -3.75 -20.88 18.07
C LEU A 566 -4.31 -19.71 17.27
N ALA A 567 -3.75 -19.45 16.09
CA ALA A 567 -4.14 -18.34 15.22
C ALA A 567 -5.59 -18.42 14.72
N VAL A 568 -6.14 -19.63 14.55
CA VAL A 568 -7.51 -19.85 14.04
C VAL A 568 -8.53 -20.14 15.14
N ARG A 569 -8.19 -19.97 16.43
CA ARG A 569 -9.14 -20.21 17.55
C ARG A 569 -10.30 -19.22 17.61
N GLY A 570 -10.16 -18.06 16.96
CA GLY A 570 -11.20 -17.03 16.93
C GLY A 570 -12.48 -17.50 16.25
N VAL A 571 -13.62 -16.90 16.63
CA VAL A 571 -14.96 -17.30 16.17
C VAL A 571 -15.07 -17.33 14.63
N GLY A 572 -14.45 -16.37 13.93
CA GLY A 572 -14.45 -16.31 12.46
C GLY A 572 -13.69 -17.45 11.78
N HIS A 573 -12.66 -18.00 12.42
CA HIS A 573 -11.69 -18.91 11.79
C HIS A 573 -11.71 -20.33 12.37
N ARG A 574 -12.47 -20.58 13.45
CA ARG A 574 -12.50 -21.89 14.14
C ARG A 574 -12.78 -23.08 13.22
N HIS A 575 -13.57 -22.86 12.16
CA HIS A 575 -13.87 -23.84 11.13
C HIS A 575 -12.63 -24.34 10.34
N LEU A 576 -11.50 -23.63 10.44
CA LEU A 576 -10.23 -23.97 9.79
C LEU A 576 -9.34 -24.90 10.64
N THR A 577 -9.66 -25.13 11.91
CA THR A 577 -8.79 -25.85 12.86
C THR A 577 -8.34 -27.23 12.34
N GLY A 578 -9.25 -28.03 11.77
CA GLY A 578 -8.91 -29.35 11.23
C GLY A 578 -8.01 -29.27 9.98
N TRP A 579 -8.11 -28.19 9.21
CA TRP A 579 -7.33 -27.99 7.99
C TRP A 579 -5.87 -27.62 8.27
N VAL A 580 -5.55 -27.17 9.49
CA VAL A 580 -4.17 -26.87 9.92
C VAL A 580 -3.25 -28.08 9.73
N PHE A 581 -3.72 -29.29 10.01
CA PHE A 581 -2.94 -30.52 9.85
C PHE A 581 -2.65 -30.88 8.39
N THR A 582 -3.28 -30.20 7.43
CA THR A 582 -3.01 -30.39 5.99
C THR A 582 -1.97 -29.42 5.43
N LEU A 583 -1.52 -28.43 6.21
CA LEU A 583 -0.49 -27.46 5.80
C LEU A 583 0.82 -28.09 5.29
N PRO A 584 1.33 -29.22 5.82
CA PRO A 584 2.52 -29.87 5.28
C PRO A 584 2.40 -30.23 3.79
N PHE A 585 1.19 -30.49 3.29
CA PHE A 585 0.94 -30.77 1.86
C PHE A 585 0.77 -29.51 1.01
N TYR A 586 0.59 -28.34 1.64
CA TYR A 586 0.48 -27.04 0.98
C TYR A 586 1.86 -26.41 0.70
N PHE A 587 2.82 -26.53 1.65
CA PHE A 587 4.13 -25.91 1.54
C PHE A 587 5.07 -26.41 0.41
N PRO A 588 4.91 -27.60 -0.20
CA PRO A 588 5.59 -27.97 -1.46
C PRO A 588 5.49 -26.93 -2.57
N MET A 589 4.34 -26.26 -2.70
CA MET A 589 4.21 -25.17 -3.69
C MET A 589 5.11 -23.98 -3.34
N GLY A 590 5.39 -23.73 -2.05
CA GLY A 590 6.29 -22.66 -1.61
C GLY A 590 7.73 -22.87 -2.06
N ALA A 591 8.22 -24.11 -2.10
CA ALA A 591 9.54 -24.42 -2.67
C ALA A 591 9.61 -24.10 -4.17
N LEU A 592 8.57 -24.46 -4.93
CA LEU A 592 8.45 -24.09 -6.35
C LEU A 592 8.45 -22.57 -6.53
N SER A 593 7.78 -21.83 -5.65
CA SER A 593 7.79 -20.36 -5.64
C SER A 593 9.19 -19.79 -5.39
N ALA A 594 9.98 -20.37 -4.47
CA ALA A 594 11.34 -19.94 -4.22
C ALA A 594 12.26 -20.17 -5.43
N TYR A 595 12.14 -21.30 -6.11
CA TYR A 595 12.93 -21.59 -7.32
C TYR A 595 12.54 -20.68 -8.49
N LYS A 596 11.24 -20.40 -8.68
CA LYS A 596 10.77 -19.39 -9.61
C LYS A 596 11.34 -18.01 -9.26
N ALA A 597 11.34 -17.64 -7.98
CA ALA A 597 11.91 -16.37 -7.51
C ALA A 597 13.41 -16.26 -7.81
N LEU A 598 14.22 -17.32 -7.62
CA LEU A 598 15.65 -17.34 -7.96
C LEU A 598 15.89 -17.13 -9.46
N LYS A 599 15.12 -17.83 -10.30
CA LYS A 599 15.20 -17.70 -11.76
C LYS A 599 14.90 -16.26 -12.17
N GLU A 600 13.76 -15.73 -11.70
CA GLU A 600 13.32 -14.37 -12.02
C GLU A 600 14.21 -13.30 -11.42
N LEU A 601 14.85 -13.57 -10.28
CA LEU A 601 15.85 -12.66 -9.74
C LEU A 601 16.85 -12.39 -10.85
N VAL A 602 17.48 -13.41 -11.42
CA VAL A 602 18.50 -13.27 -12.47
C VAL A 602 17.94 -12.71 -13.79
N SER A 603 16.81 -13.21 -14.27
CA SER A 603 16.31 -12.88 -15.61
C SER A 603 15.46 -11.61 -15.67
N GLU A 604 14.68 -11.31 -14.63
CA GLU A 604 13.60 -10.31 -14.62
C GLU A 604 13.34 -9.74 -13.20
N PRO A 605 14.33 -9.06 -12.58
CA PRO A 605 14.28 -8.64 -11.17
C PRO A 605 13.12 -7.69 -10.85
N PHE A 606 12.78 -6.81 -11.79
CA PHE A 606 11.73 -5.80 -11.63
C PHE A 606 10.36 -6.27 -12.13
N TYR A 607 10.27 -7.48 -12.70
CA TYR A 607 9.02 -7.97 -13.25
C TYR A 607 8.01 -8.28 -12.16
N TRP A 608 6.81 -7.74 -12.36
CA TRP A 608 5.65 -7.98 -11.51
C TRP A 608 4.67 -8.94 -12.19
N ASP A 609 4.68 -10.20 -11.75
CA ASP A 609 3.69 -11.21 -12.14
C ASP A 609 2.38 -10.98 -11.35
N LYS A 610 1.48 -10.14 -11.89
CA LYS A 610 0.20 -9.80 -11.26
C LYS A 610 -0.75 -10.99 -11.23
N THR A 611 -1.39 -11.21 -10.10
CA THR A 611 -2.47 -12.19 -9.93
C THR A 611 -3.80 -11.64 -10.44
N GLN A 612 -4.59 -12.49 -11.08
CA GLN A 612 -5.96 -12.15 -11.45
C GLN A 612 -6.89 -12.38 -10.27
N HIS A 613 -7.75 -11.41 -9.99
CA HIS A 613 -8.77 -11.45 -8.92
C HIS A 613 -10.18 -11.52 -9.54
N GLY A 614 -11.18 -11.94 -8.76
CA GLY A 614 -12.55 -12.21 -9.20
C GLY A 614 -12.85 -13.67 -9.57
N VAL A 615 -11.88 -14.57 -9.46
CA VAL A 615 -11.99 -15.97 -9.90
C VAL A 615 -12.94 -16.78 -9.02
N SER A 616 -13.02 -16.51 -7.71
CA SER A 616 -13.91 -17.25 -6.81
C SER A 616 -15.39 -16.99 -7.11
N GLN A 617 -15.73 -15.81 -7.65
CA GLN A 617 -17.09 -15.47 -8.06
C GLN A 617 -17.49 -16.20 -9.34
N GLU A 618 -16.58 -16.31 -10.32
CA GLU A 618 -16.81 -17.15 -11.51
C GLU A 618 -16.98 -18.62 -11.13
N GLU A 619 -16.21 -19.13 -10.17
CA GLU A 619 -16.35 -20.50 -9.68
C GLU A 619 -17.67 -20.73 -8.94
N ASN A 620 -18.10 -19.79 -8.08
CA ASN A 620 -19.40 -19.85 -7.41
C ASN A 620 -20.56 -19.74 -8.42
N ALA A 621 -20.45 -18.85 -9.41
CA ALA A 621 -21.45 -18.72 -10.48
C ALA A 621 -21.52 -19.98 -11.35
N ARG A 622 -20.37 -20.60 -11.69
CA ARG A 622 -20.31 -21.88 -12.41
C ARG A 622 -20.84 -23.05 -11.59
N ALA A 623 -20.57 -23.09 -10.29
CA ALA A 623 -21.09 -24.10 -9.38
C ALA A 623 -22.62 -24.01 -9.26
N LEU A 624 -23.16 -22.79 -9.22
CA LEU A 624 -24.62 -22.54 -9.21
C LEU A 624 -25.28 -22.77 -10.57
N SER A 625 -24.54 -22.66 -11.67
CA SER A 625 -25.04 -22.92 -13.03
C SER A 625 -24.85 -24.36 -13.51
N SER A 626 -24.30 -25.24 -12.66
CA SER A 626 -24.13 -26.66 -12.97
C SER A 626 -25.46 -27.40 -12.71
N PRO A 627 -26.05 -28.11 -13.69
CA PRO A 627 -27.28 -28.87 -13.43
C PRO A 627 -27.01 -29.96 -12.37
N PRO A 628 -27.99 -30.25 -11.49
CA PRO A 628 -27.82 -31.28 -10.46
C PRO A 628 -27.48 -32.62 -11.12
N ARG A 629 -26.41 -33.26 -10.65
CA ARG A 629 -26.05 -34.62 -11.08
C ARG A 629 -27.18 -35.57 -10.68
N ASP A 630 -27.76 -36.19 -11.69
CA ASP A 630 -28.79 -37.23 -11.70
C ASP A 630 -29.02 -37.95 -10.37
N ALA A 631 -30.20 -37.73 -9.80
CA ALA A 631 -30.83 -38.70 -8.93
C ALA A 631 -31.26 -39.90 -9.80
N GLN A 632 -30.56 -41.02 -9.67
CA GLN A 632 -30.98 -42.28 -10.27
C GLN A 632 -32.41 -42.65 -9.79
N PRO A 633 -33.35 -42.99 -10.69
CA PRO A 633 -34.63 -43.51 -10.28
C PRO A 633 -34.47 -44.93 -9.74
N LEU A 634 -34.96 -45.15 -8.51
CA LEU A 634 -35.15 -46.48 -7.93
C LEU A 634 -36.02 -47.32 -8.87
N ALA A 635 -35.44 -48.38 -9.42
CA ALA A 635 -36.17 -49.40 -10.15
C ALA A 635 -37.11 -50.14 -9.20
N LEU A 636 -38.41 -50.06 -9.49
CA LEU A 636 -39.43 -50.93 -8.91
C LEU A 636 -39.23 -52.35 -9.47
N THR A 637 -38.78 -53.27 -8.63
CA THR A 637 -38.85 -54.71 -8.92
C THR A 637 -40.26 -55.22 -8.63
N GLY A 638 -40.96 -55.65 -9.67
CA GLY A 638 -42.12 -56.51 -9.59
C GLY A 638 -41.85 -57.81 -10.35
N SER A 639 -41.51 -58.87 -9.63
CA SER A 639 -41.92 -60.28 -9.82
C SER A 639 -41.38 -61.11 -8.66
#